data_AF-A0AB34XN24-F1
#
_entry.id   AF-A0AB34XN24-F1
#
_cell.length_a   1.000
_cell.length_b   1.000
_cell.length_c   1.000
_cell.angle_alpha   90.00
_cell.angle_beta   90.00
_cell.angle_gamma   90.00
#
_symmetry.space_group_name_H-M   'P 1'
#
loop_
_entity.id
_entity.type
_entity.pdbx_description
1 polymer ?
#
loop_
_entity_poly.entity_id
_entity_poly.type
_entity_poly.pdbx_seq_one_letter_code
_entity_poly.pdbx_strand_id
1 'polypeptide(L)'
;MTSQLHADAPQTADQVPVADWVTIPDLYADPFPIYERLRAEGGVHWVPSVNRYLITSYEAVSETEHDQEVYSANEKDSLQIRAMGHSMLRRDDPEHYAQRRAWQPVLKPGYVKRIWTKMYREVAEDLLEKLIEKGPGSDLIWDFAAPYAAETLRRMIGLYNVDQEDMQRWSQTLIDGVGNYSDDPVVWAKAERSFNEVDLALDEMLDHHLTHRDDSLLSGLLSMPGDRMPIEQIRANIKMTIGGGLNEPRDALGVAALAMFEHPEQRAAAMANPALWATVFEETIRWIAPIGMYSRQVTRDTVLAGTPLPAGAKLGICVLSANRDESIWAEAEKFNIHREVKPHLAFSKGVHVCLGNWAARAEIADVALPLLFNSLKGLEIDTTQETTIGGWVFRGMLTLPVTWTGTSAGPEYGAAATGGTTSAGESGTDRGPGPKVAVVGSGPSGCFSAKEILRQVPGSSVDVFDRLPVPYGLLRYGVAADHQGTKSVSTQFDRLFADPRARFIGNTELGRDISMDDLRSNYDAVVLASGLSHDRDLEVPGADLDRVYRAGTLTRILNGHPDEAAGPAVTLGSRVAVVGQGNVAVDIVRLLTSQDETLEGSDLDDRVYRPLRADISRLDVIGRSGPSAAKFDPVMIRELARVRGLRHVLHGVDLETTAPGKDAKFDALRDLLDPAIDGHASGASIEVHWWFTAVPEAITGTDGAVSGIDIDVAGEAVHLEVDSVITAIGFVRDTATVARQGICPVSPIPGDGRISDGLFAIGWLKGNGRGTIPDQRTEAKTLAASMAAEVNAGTISTGAAGLDPGAQSTDFDGWRRIDLRERLGAGVGRCRSKITDRQELLSAARDESLDAQLETSSGSVGHDLAPDVPLTILFGTESGNAELVSEELGAFIGERDDLVIADLATLSPADLDPNRFHLVVCSTYGDGEVPSSAREFYAQLQEGDVDLTGVRFAVFGMGDASYTKTYSRGSELLTEALEARGATRVGEYGRHDASGTVPAGEAACEWAEGVLSNLTTEHSPA
;
A
#
# COMPACT_ATOMS: atom_id res chain seq x y z
N MET A 1 59.36 -11.34 32.58
CA MET A 1 58.10 -10.73 33.07
C MET A 1 57.05 -10.99 32.02
N THR A 2 56.39 -12.14 32.15
CA THR A 2 55.20 -12.57 31.43
C THR A 2 53.99 -11.97 32.13
N SER A 3 53.13 -11.26 31.41
CA SER A 3 51.76 -10.99 31.84
C SER A 3 50.85 -11.33 30.67
N GLN A 4 50.36 -12.56 30.70
CA GLN A 4 49.33 -13.07 29.81
C GLN A 4 48.04 -12.26 30.06
N LEU A 5 47.57 -11.59 29.01
CA LEU A 5 46.17 -11.21 28.90
C LEU A 5 45.39 -12.52 28.72
N HIS A 6 44.58 -12.86 29.71
CA HIS A 6 43.59 -13.91 29.60
C HIS A 6 42.63 -13.53 28.47
N ALA A 7 42.74 -14.23 27.34
CA ALA A 7 41.62 -14.40 26.44
C ALA A 7 40.61 -15.25 27.20
N ASP A 8 39.46 -14.67 27.54
CA ASP A 8 38.32 -15.45 28.02
C ASP A 8 37.98 -16.50 26.96
N ALA A 9 38.06 -17.76 27.36
CA ALA A 9 37.66 -18.89 26.54
C ALA A 9 36.18 -18.75 26.17
N PRO A 10 35.75 -19.23 24.99
CA PRO A 10 34.32 -19.32 24.68
C PRO A 10 33.64 -20.12 25.78
N GLN A 11 32.66 -19.49 26.45
CA GLN A 11 31.76 -20.17 27.36
C GLN A 11 31.14 -21.36 26.62
N THR A 12 31.17 -22.51 27.27
CA THR A 12 30.61 -23.78 26.81
C THR A 12 29.17 -23.61 26.32
N ALA A 13 28.96 -23.75 25.00
CA ALA A 13 27.69 -23.62 24.30
C ALA A 13 26.74 -24.83 24.46
N ASP A 14 26.81 -25.57 25.56
CA ASP A 14 26.19 -26.91 25.67
C ASP A 14 24.92 -26.97 26.55
N GLN A 15 24.48 -25.88 27.19
CA GLN A 15 23.29 -25.92 28.05
C GLN A 15 22.32 -24.79 27.75
N VAL A 16 21.08 -25.16 27.40
CA VAL A 16 19.96 -24.22 27.24
C VAL A 16 19.69 -23.52 28.57
N PRO A 17 19.57 -22.18 28.61
CA PRO A 17 19.25 -21.44 29.83
C PRO A 17 17.97 -21.96 30.50
N VAL A 18 18.02 -22.17 31.82
CA VAL A 18 16.88 -22.63 32.63
C VAL A 18 16.38 -21.47 33.50
N ALA A 19 15.11 -21.12 33.37
CA ALA A 19 14.46 -20.08 34.16
C ALA A 19 13.48 -20.72 35.18
N ASP A 20 14.04 -21.35 36.21
CA ASP A 20 13.29 -21.99 37.32
C ASP A 20 12.63 -21.01 38.30
N TRP A 21 13.02 -19.74 38.23
CA TRP A 21 12.43 -18.62 38.98
C TRP A 21 11.07 -18.17 38.43
N VAL A 22 10.71 -18.60 37.22
CA VAL A 22 9.42 -18.27 36.60
C VAL A 22 8.34 -19.18 37.17
N THR A 23 7.29 -18.59 37.75
CA THR A 23 6.14 -19.32 38.29
C THR A 23 4.87 -19.01 37.49
N ILE A 24 3.96 -19.98 37.39
CA ILE A 24 2.64 -19.77 36.74
C ILE A 24 1.83 -18.66 37.43
N PRO A 25 1.77 -18.57 38.78
CA PRO A 25 1.08 -17.46 39.45
C PRO A 25 1.61 -16.08 39.09
N ASP A 26 2.94 -15.92 39.00
CA ASP A 26 3.53 -14.62 38.64
C ASP A 26 3.29 -14.27 37.18
N LEU A 27 3.39 -15.24 36.26
CA LEU A 27 3.00 -15.08 34.86
C LEU A 27 1.54 -14.65 34.73
N TYR A 28 0.63 -15.28 35.50
CA TYR A 28 -0.78 -14.96 35.46
C TYR A 28 -1.08 -13.52 35.94
N ALA A 29 -0.44 -13.08 37.02
CA ALA A 29 -0.65 -11.74 37.57
C ALA A 29 -0.07 -10.65 36.66
N ASP A 30 1.23 -10.70 36.40
CA ASP A 30 1.92 -9.73 35.54
C ASP A 30 3.12 -10.38 34.83
N PRO A 31 2.95 -10.81 33.58
CA PRO A 31 4.02 -11.51 32.86
C PRO A 31 5.08 -10.56 32.29
N PHE A 32 4.84 -9.25 32.23
CA PHE A 32 5.72 -8.33 31.51
C PHE A 32 7.13 -8.20 32.10
N PRO A 33 7.32 -8.07 33.44
CA PRO A 33 8.66 -8.05 34.02
C PRO A 33 9.42 -9.37 33.81
N ILE A 34 8.71 -10.50 33.79
CA ILE A 34 9.29 -11.81 33.50
C ILE A 34 9.79 -11.84 32.06
N TYR A 35 8.95 -11.43 31.11
CA TYR A 35 9.28 -11.41 29.70
C TYR A 35 10.44 -10.47 29.36
N GLU A 36 10.47 -9.27 29.95
CA GLU A 36 11.58 -8.32 29.80
C GLU A 36 12.91 -8.97 30.20
N ARG A 37 12.94 -9.64 31.35
CA ARG A 37 14.14 -10.36 31.80
C ARG A 37 14.50 -11.52 30.86
N LEU A 38 13.53 -12.32 30.43
CA LEU A 38 13.78 -13.43 29.50
C LEU A 38 14.33 -12.95 28.15
N ARG A 39 13.83 -11.82 27.62
CA ARG A 39 14.38 -11.20 26.39
C ARG A 39 15.81 -10.73 26.60
N ALA A 40 16.09 -10.00 27.69
CA ALA A 40 17.42 -9.52 28.02
C ALA A 40 18.45 -10.65 28.23
N GLU A 41 18.01 -11.82 28.70
CA GLU A 41 18.84 -13.01 28.93
C GLU A 41 18.95 -13.94 27.68
N GLY A 42 18.45 -13.52 26.51
CA GLY A 42 18.67 -14.22 25.23
C GLY A 42 17.42 -14.77 24.55
N GLY A 43 16.23 -14.59 25.13
CA GLY A 43 14.95 -14.81 24.45
C GLY A 43 14.46 -16.26 24.33
N VAL A 44 15.28 -17.27 24.63
CA VAL A 44 14.91 -18.69 24.56
C VAL A 44 15.33 -19.42 25.84
N HIS A 45 14.36 -19.84 26.65
CA HIS A 45 14.62 -20.41 27.97
C HIS A 45 13.76 -21.63 28.25
N TRP A 46 14.35 -22.69 28.83
CA TRP A 46 13.58 -23.77 29.42
C TRP A 46 12.92 -23.30 30.71
N VAL A 47 11.59 -23.41 30.81
CA VAL A 47 10.82 -23.01 31.99
C VAL A 47 10.17 -24.25 32.61
N PRO A 48 10.75 -24.81 33.70
CA PRO A 48 10.27 -26.06 34.28
C PRO A 48 8.81 -26.03 34.74
N SER A 49 8.34 -24.88 35.27
CA SER A 49 6.97 -24.71 35.75
C SER A 49 5.92 -24.77 34.64
N VAL A 50 6.30 -24.44 33.39
CA VAL A 50 5.46 -24.51 32.20
C VAL A 50 5.73 -25.78 31.39
N ASN A 51 6.86 -26.45 31.65
CA ASN A 51 7.34 -27.63 30.93
C ASN A 51 7.52 -27.36 29.41
N ARG A 52 8.03 -26.18 29.07
CA ARG A 52 8.27 -25.71 27.69
C ARG A 52 9.51 -24.82 27.60
N TYR A 53 10.04 -24.69 26.40
CA TYR A 53 10.94 -23.60 26.04
C TYR A 53 10.10 -22.36 25.71
N LEU A 54 10.21 -21.29 26.49
CA LEU A 54 9.53 -20.03 26.17
C LEU A 54 10.38 -19.22 25.20
N ILE A 55 9.73 -18.79 24.11
CA ILE A 55 10.32 -17.98 23.04
C ILE A 55 9.75 -16.57 23.18
N THR A 56 10.58 -15.59 23.55
CA THR A 56 10.11 -14.28 24.03
C THR A 56 10.54 -13.09 23.17
N SER A 57 11.57 -13.21 22.33
CA SER A 57 11.97 -12.13 21.43
C SER A 57 11.15 -12.12 20.14
N TYR A 58 10.98 -10.94 19.54
CA TYR A 58 10.20 -10.78 18.30
C TYR A 58 10.76 -11.62 17.16
N GLU A 59 12.08 -11.56 16.94
CA GLU A 59 12.75 -12.27 15.85
C GLU A 59 12.55 -13.79 15.96
N ALA A 60 12.77 -14.36 17.15
CA ALA A 60 12.62 -15.79 17.36
C ALA A 60 11.16 -16.25 17.25
N VAL A 61 10.20 -15.48 17.78
CA VAL A 61 8.77 -15.77 17.60
C VAL A 61 8.40 -15.71 16.11
N SER A 62 8.85 -14.68 15.39
CA SER A 62 8.60 -14.53 13.95
C SER A 62 9.17 -15.70 13.15
N GLU A 63 10.39 -16.15 13.43
CA GLU A 63 11.01 -17.31 12.76
C GLU A 63 10.13 -18.57 12.90
N THR A 64 9.61 -18.84 14.10
CA THR A 64 8.75 -20.02 14.35
C THR A 64 7.43 -20.02 13.59
N GLU A 65 7.00 -18.87 13.07
CA GLU A 65 5.77 -18.76 12.26
C GLU A 65 5.98 -19.08 10.78
N HIS A 66 7.19 -18.93 10.25
CA HIS A 66 7.46 -19.06 8.82
C HIS A 66 7.94 -20.46 8.41
N ASP A 67 8.33 -21.31 9.36
CA ASP A 67 8.85 -22.66 9.10
C ASP A 67 8.03 -23.71 9.86
N GLN A 68 6.88 -24.09 9.31
CA GLN A 68 6.04 -25.17 9.87
C GLN A 68 6.68 -26.56 9.77
N GLU A 69 7.66 -26.76 8.88
CA GLU A 69 8.36 -28.03 8.74
C GLU A 69 9.26 -28.31 9.95
N VAL A 70 9.91 -27.27 10.49
CA VAL A 70 10.71 -27.35 11.71
C VAL A 70 9.84 -27.15 12.95
N TYR A 71 8.97 -26.14 12.93
CA TYR A 71 8.15 -25.73 14.06
C TYR A 71 6.69 -26.11 13.81
N SER A 72 6.38 -27.38 13.99
CA SER A 72 5.06 -27.95 13.73
C SER A 72 4.01 -27.42 14.71
N ALA A 73 2.81 -27.14 14.21
CA ALA A 73 1.63 -26.85 15.03
C ALA A 73 1.02 -28.13 15.65
N ASN A 74 1.35 -29.31 15.12
CA ASN A 74 0.81 -30.60 15.52
C ASN A 74 1.60 -31.22 16.68
N GLU A 75 1.42 -30.64 17.87
CA GLU A 75 2.09 -31.11 19.08
C GLU A 75 1.53 -32.44 19.61
N LYS A 76 2.43 -33.36 19.97
CA LYS A 76 2.12 -34.58 20.70
C LYS A 76 1.60 -34.30 22.13
N ASP A 77 0.52 -34.97 22.52
CA ASP A 77 -0.14 -34.80 23.83
C ASP A 77 -0.62 -33.35 24.07
N SER A 78 -1.10 -32.70 23.00
CA SER A 78 -1.60 -31.32 23.03
C SER A 78 -2.84 -31.17 23.91
N LEU A 79 -2.78 -30.22 24.85
CA LEU A 79 -3.94 -29.83 25.68
C LEU A 79 -5.09 -29.31 24.81
N GLN A 80 -4.79 -28.64 23.71
CA GLN A 80 -5.82 -28.13 22.80
C GLN A 80 -6.52 -29.24 22.03
N ILE A 81 -5.78 -30.25 21.56
CA ILE A 81 -6.40 -31.42 20.92
C ILE A 81 -7.33 -32.13 21.92
N ARG A 82 -6.93 -32.23 23.19
CA ARG A 82 -7.78 -32.79 24.25
C ARG A 82 -9.03 -31.94 24.53
N ALA A 83 -8.87 -30.62 24.60
CA ALA A 83 -9.96 -29.70 24.96
C ALA A 83 -10.97 -29.49 23.82
N MET A 84 -10.52 -29.47 22.56
CA MET A 84 -11.32 -29.01 21.41
C MET A 84 -11.38 -30.03 20.27
N GLY A 85 -10.59 -31.10 20.30
CA GLY A 85 -10.39 -32.00 19.16
C GLY A 85 -9.30 -31.50 18.20
N HIS A 86 -8.97 -32.31 17.19
CA HIS A 86 -7.84 -32.06 16.29
C HIS A 86 -8.23 -31.13 15.12
N SER A 87 -8.37 -29.84 15.43
CA SER A 87 -8.73 -28.77 14.49
C SER A 87 -7.59 -28.39 13.54
N MET A 88 -7.90 -27.57 12.53
CA MET A 88 -6.91 -27.05 11.57
C MET A 88 -5.76 -26.27 12.25
N LEU A 89 -6.00 -25.66 13.42
CA LEU A 89 -4.99 -24.88 14.17
C LEU A 89 -3.89 -25.77 14.80
N ARG A 90 -4.08 -27.09 14.81
CA ARG A 90 -3.10 -28.08 15.30
C ARG A 90 -2.72 -29.09 14.23
N ARG A 91 -2.77 -28.68 12.97
CA ARG A 91 -2.32 -29.44 11.80
C ARG A 91 -1.34 -28.58 11.02
N ASP A 92 -0.41 -29.22 10.33
CA ASP A 92 0.44 -28.58 9.34
C ASP A 92 -0.16 -28.82 7.93
N ASP A 93 0.35 -28.14 6.93
CA ASP A 93 -0.03 -28.38 5.54
C ASP A 93 0.40 -29.77 5.05
N PRO A 94 -0.35 -30.40 4.12
CA PRO A 94 -1.47 -29.85 3.34
C PRO A 94 -2.85 -29.94 4.02
N GLU A 95 -2.98 -30.65 5.15
CA GLU A 95 -4.28 -30.86 5.80
C GLU A 95 -4.88 -29.57 6.37
N HIS A 96 -4.01 -28.72 6.95
CA HIS A 96 -4.40 -27.41 7.45
C HIS A 96 -4.99 -26.54 6.33
N TYR A 97 -4.26 -26.35 5.22
CA TYR A 97 -4.70 -25.54 4.08
C TYR A 97 -6.09 -25.94 3.58
N ALA A 98 -6.34 -27.24 3.40
CA ALA A 98 -7.63 -27.72 2.89
C ALA A 98 -8.81 -27.35 3.82
N GLN A 99 -8.64 -27.49 5.14
CA GLN A 99 -9.68 -27.12 6.09
C GLN A 99 -9.84 -25.60 6.21
N ARG A 100 -8.72 -24.86 6.22
CA ARG A 100 -8.71 -23.39 6.28
C ARG A 100 -9.44 -22.79 5.08
N ARG A 101 -9.18 -23.27 3.87
CA ARG A 101 -9.84 -22.81 2.63
C ARG A 101 -11.36 -22.99 2.70
N ALA A 102 -11.85 -24.04 3.36
CA ALA A 102 -13.28 -24.26 3.54
C ALA A 102 -13.93 -23.31 4.57
N TRP A 103 -13.15 -22.82 5.53
CA TRP A 103 -13.62 -21.93 6.61
C TRP A 103 -13.56 -20.44 6.20
N GLN A 104 -12.69 -20.10 5.26
CA GLN A 104 -12.36 -18.73 4.87
C GLN A 104 -13.50 -17.89 4.24
N PRO A 105 -14.42 -18.42 3.40
CA PRO A 105 -15.30 -17.59 2.58
C PRO A 105 -16.12 -16.56 3.35
N VAL A 106 -16.69 -16.94 4.50
CA VAL A 106 -17.52 -16.04 5.32
C VAL A 106 -16.70 -15.06 6.15
N LEU A 107 -15.37 -15.21 6.21
CA LEU A 107 -14.47 -14.37 7.02
C LEU A 107 -13.62 -13.42 6.15
N LYS A 108 -13.80 -13.47 4.82
CA LYS A 108 -13.14 -12.55 3.89
C LYS A 108 -13.58 -11.09 4.13
N PRO A 109 -12.70 -10.09 3.93
CA PRO A 109 -13.01 -8.67 4.19
C PRO A 109 -14.29 -8.17 3.51
N GLY A 110 -14.48 -8.49 2.22
CA GLY A 110 -15.67 -8.09 1.48
C GLY A 110 -16.96 -8.69 2.04
N TYR A 111 -16.89 -9.93 2.53
CA TYR A 111 -18.01 -10.61 3.18
C TYR A 111 -18.32 -9.99 4.55
N VAL A 112 -17.29 -9.78 5.37
CA VAL A 112 -17.39 -9.10 6.67
C VAL A 112 -18.04 -7.73 6.52
N LYS A 113 -17.55 -6.91 5.58
CA LYS A 113 -18.07 -5.57 5.35
C LYS A 113 -19.53 -5.56 4.91
N ARG A 114 -19.91 -6.47 4.00
CA ARG A 114 -21.25 -6.51 3.40
C ARG A 114 -22.31 -7.10 4.33
N ILE A 115 -21.93 -8.14 5.08
CA ILE A 115 -22.86 -8.95 5.87
C ILE A 115 -22.68 -8.67 7.36
N TRP A 116 -21.49 -8.91 7.89
CA TRP A 116 -21.28 -8.93 9.33
C TRP A 116 -21.27 -7.56 9.98
N THR A 117 -20.70 -6.53 9.35
CA THR A 117 -20.66 -5.17 9.93
C THR A 117 -22.05 -4.64 10.27
N LYS A 118 -23.08 -4.98 9.48
CA LYS A 118 -24.47 -4.62 9.79
C LYS A 118 -24.96 -5.38 11.03
N MET A 119 -24.75 -6.68 11.08
CA MET A 119 -25.13 -7.53 12.22
C MET A 119 -24.42 -7.11 13.50
N TYR A 120 -23.11 -6.80 13.44
CA TYR A 120 -22.34 -6.27 14.57
C TYR A 120 -22.96 -5.01 15.13
N ARG A 121 -23.36 -4.06 14.26
CA ARG A 121 -24.01 -2.82 14.69
C ARG A 121 -25.33 -3.09 15.40
N GLU A 122 -26.18 -3.95 14.84
CA GLU A 122 -27.47 -4.32 15.44
C GLU A 122 -27.27 -4.89 16.86
N VAL A 123 -26.34 -5.84 17.02
CA VAL A 123 -26.05 -6.44 18.33
C VAL A 123 -25.43 -5.42 19.29
N ALA A 124 -24.54 -4.56 18.82
CA ALA A 124 -23.91 -3.54 19.64
C ALA A 124 -24.90 -2.50 20.15
N GLU A 125 -25.86 -2.07 19.32
CA GLU A 125 -26.92 -1.13 19.69
C GLU A 125 -27.85 -1.75 20.75
N ASP A 126 -28.32 -2.98 20.53
CA ASP A 126 -29.16 -3.71 21.49
C ASP A 126 -28.50 -3.89 22.86
N LEU A 127 -27.21 -4.22 22.89
CA LEU A 127 -26.46 -4.42 24.13
C LEU A 127 -26.09 -3.10 24.80
N LEU A 128 -25.85 -2.04 24.03
CA LEU A 128 -25.61 -0.71 24.57
C LEU A 128 -26.87 -0.18 25.26
N GLU A 129 -28.06 -0.42 24.72
CA GLU A 129 -29.32 -0.07 25.38
C GLU A 129 -29.43 -0.77 26.74
N LYS A 130 -29.14 -2.08 26.81
CA LYS A 130 -29.14 -2.84 28.07
C LYS A 130 -28.10 -2.33 29.07
N LEU A 131 -26.91 -1.94 28.60
CA LEU A 131 -25.89 -1.33 29.45
C LEU A 131 -26.38 0.02 30.01
N ILE A 132 -27.02 0.85 29.18
CA ILE A 132 -27.59 2.13 29.58
C ILE A 132 -28.71 1.93 30.62
N GLU A 133 -29.58 0.94 30.41
CA GLU A 133 -30.66 0.59 31.34
C GLU A 133 -30.13 0.12 32.70
N LYS A 134 -29.03 -0.64 32.70
CA LYS A 134 -28.35 -1.09 33.93
C LYS A 134 -27.72 0.08 34.69
N GLY A 135 -27.19 1.07 33.97
CA GLY A 135 -26.75 2.36 34.51
C GLY A 135 -25.27 2.41 34.92
N PRO A 136 -24.79 3.60 35.34
CA PRO A 136 -23.41 3.80 35.77
C PRO A 136 -23.00 2.86 36.92
N GLY A 137 -21.75 2.39 36.90
CA GLY A 137 -21.22 1.36 37.80
C GLY A 137 -21.33 -0.07 37.23
N SER A 138 -21.82 -0.23 36.00
CA SER A 138 -21.83 -1.49 35.26
C SER A 138 -20.41 -1.96 34.89
N ASP A 139 -20.22 -3.27 34.73
CA ASP A 139 -18.94 -3.86 34.30
C ASP A 139 -18.94 -3.98 32.78
N LEU A 140 -18.12 -3.18 32.09
CA LEU A 140 -18.07 -3.14 30.64
C LEU A 140 -17.72 -4.51 30.02
N ILE A 141 -16.99 -5.37 30.74
CA ILE A 141 -16.63 -6.69 30.23
C ILE A 141 -17.85 -7.60 30.18
N TRP A 142 -18.54 -7.76 31.30
CA TRP A 142 -19.62 -8.74 31.42
C TRP A 142 -20.99 -8.20 31.01
N ASP A 143 -21.18 -6.88 31.02
CA ASP A 143 -22.44 -6.24 30.65
C ASP A 143 -22.49 -5.78 29.19
N PHE A 144 -21.35 -5.77 28.49
CA PHE A 144 -21.30 -5.38 27.08
C PHE A 144 -20.35 -6.24 26.25
N ALA A 145 -19.05 -6.26 26.55
CA ALA A 145 -18.04 -6.84 25.66
C ALA A 145 -18.20 -8.36 25.45
N ALA A 146 -18.42 -9.12 26.54
CA ALA A 146 -18.58 -10.57 26.46
C ALA A 146 -19.91 -10.99 25.83
N PRO A 147 -21.07 -10.40 26.19
CA PRO A 147 -22.33 -10.65 25.47
C PRO A 147 -22.25 -10.26 23.99
N TYR A 148 -21.54 -9.18 23.67
CA TYR A 148 -21.36 -8.70 22.31
C TYR A 148 -20.59 -9.72 21.46
N ALA A 149 -19.37 -10.06 21.87
CA ALA A 149 -18.54 -11.06 21.18
C ALA A 149 -19.22 -12.43 21.09
N ALA A 150 -20.01 -12.80 22.11
CA ALA A 150 -20.73 -14.07 22.12
C ALA A 150 -21.88 -14.10 21.09
N GLU A 151 -22.71 -13.06 21.06
CA GLU A 151 -23.87 -13.01 20.16
C GLU A 151 -23.46 -12.80 18.70
N THR A 152 -22.44 -11.98 18.44
CA THR A 152 -21.88 -11.80 17.08
C THR A 152 -21.32 -13.12 16.56
N LEU A 153 -20.51 -13.83 17.35
CA LEU A 153 -19.94 -15.12 16.96
C LEU A 153 -21.00 -16.19 16.77
N ARG A 154 -22.02 -16.24 17.65
CA ARG A 154 -23.14 -17.18 17.54
C ARG A 154 -23.84 -17.05 16.18
N ARG A 155 -24.13 -15.82 15.76
CA ARG A 155 -24.78 -15.52 14.47
C ARG A 155 -23.87 -15.81 13.28
N MET A 156 -22.57 -15.47 13.38
CA MET A 156 -21.59 -15.77 12.33
C MET A 156 -21.43 -17.27 12.10
N ILE A 157 -21.36 -18.06 13.18
CA ILE A 157 -21.27 -19.52 13.05
C ILE A 157 -22.60 -20.08 12.52
N GLY A 158 -23.73 -19.55 12.99
CA GLY A 158 -25.07 -20.07 12.70
C GLY A 158 -25.57 -21.05 13.76
N LEU A 159 -25.19 -20.86 15.03
CA LEU A 159 -25.63 -21.69 16.16
C LEU A 159 -26.91 -21.13 16.79
N TYR A 160 -28.04 -21.28 16.08
CA TYR A 160 -29.30 -20.63 16.47
C TYR A 160 -30.06 -21.32 17.62
N ASN A 161 -29.70 -22.56 17.94
CA ASN A 161 -30.33 -23.36 19.00
C ASN A 161 -29.76 -23.12 20.41
N VAL A 162 -28.79 -22.21 20.55
CA VAL A 162 -28.21 -21.81 21.84
C VAL A 162 -28.26 -20.31 22.03
N ASP A 163 -28.01 -19.86 23.26
CA ASP A 163 -27.91 -18.45 23.63
C ASP A 163 -26.45 -17.99 23.77
N GLN A 164 -26.28 -16.71 24.08
CA GLN A 164 -24.97 -16.09 24.22
C GLN A 164 -24.27 -16.52 25.53
N GLU A 165 -25.03 -16.85 26.58
CA GLU A 165 -24.50 -17.38 27.84
C GLU A 165 -23.86 -18.77 27.67
N ASP A 166 -24.44 -19.63 26.84
CA ASP A 166 -23.86 -20.91 26.42
C ASP A 166 -22.53 -20.69 25.70
N MET A 167 -22.49 -19.77 24.73
CA MET A 167 -21.28 -19.43 23.97
C MET A 167 -20.16 -18.93 24.87
N GLN A 168 -20.45 -18.00 25.80
CA GLN A 168 -19.47 -17.50 26.77
C GLN A 168 -18.91 -18.63 27.65
N ARG A 169 -19.79 -19.49 28.19
CA ARG A 169 -19.38 -20.61 29.04
C ARG A 169 -18.50 -21.59 28.26
N TRP A 170 -18.92 -21.97 27.06
CA TRP A 170 -18.18 -22.91 26.23
C TRP A 170 -16.80 -22.36 25.89
N SER A 171 -16.72 -21.11 25.41
CA SER A 171 -15.44 -20.46 25.13
C SER A 171 -14.51 -20.49 26.35
N GLN A 172 -14.97 -19.99 27.50
CA GLN A 172 -14.14 -19.92 28.70
C GLN A 172 -13.67 -21.30 29.16
N THR A 173 -14.57 -22.29 29.23
CA THR A 173 -14.20 -23.62 29.73
C THR A 173 -13.32 -24.41 28.76
N LEU A 174 -13.49 -24.23 27.45
CA LEU A 174 -12.59 -24.82 26.45
C LEU A 174 -11.19 -24.18 26.54
N ILE A 175 -11.12 -22.86 26.68
CA ILE A 175 -9.87 -22.11 26.84
C ILE A 175 -9.16 -22.46 28.16
N ASP A 176 -9.89 -22.56 29.26
CA ASP A 176 -9.35 -23.05 30.54
C ASP A 176 -8.73 -24.45 30.35
N GLY A 177 -9.38 -25.32 29.56
CA GLY A 177 -8.84 -26.63 29.18
C GLY A 177 -7.54 -26.55 28.37
N VAL A 178 -7.46 -25.65 27.38
CA VAL A 178 -6.24 -25.41 26.58
C VAL A 178 -5.09 -24.92 27.48
N GLY A 179 -5.40 -24.09 28.48
CA GLY A 179 -4.45 -23.53 29.44
C GLY A 179 -4.20 -24.37 30.69
N ASN A 180 -4.74 -25.59 30.80
CA ASN A 180 -4.70 -26.41 32.02
C ASN A 180 -3.33 -27.10 32.25
N TYR A 181 -2.25 -26.31 32.28
CA TYR A 181 -0.88 -26.78 32.49
C TYR A 181 -0.66 -27.42 33.88
N SER A 182 -1.54 -27.16 34.84
CA SER A 182 -1.56 -27.80 36.17
C SER A 182 -2.28 -29.15 36.21
N ASP A 183 -2.91 -29.59 35.11
CA ASP A 183 -3.70 -30.83 34.99
C ASP A 183 -4.82 -30.96 36.05
N ASP A 184 -5.57 -29.87 36.30
CA ASP A 184 -6.69 -29.88 37.23
C ASP A 184 -7.87 -30.70 36.67
N PRO A 185 -8.35 -31.76 37.37
CA PRO A 185 -9.46 -32.59 36.90
C PRO A 185 -10.81 -31.85 36.84
N VAL A 186 -11.00 -30.80 37.65
CA VAL A 186 -12.24 -30.00 37.65
C VAL A 186 -12.32 -29.15 36.38
N VAL A 187 -11.19 -28.58 35.94
CA VAL A 187 -11.11 -27.86 34.67
C VAL A 187 -11.42 -28.81 33.50
N TRP A 188 -10.85 -30.02 33.52
CA TRP A 188 -11.15 -31.02 32.49
C TRP A 188 -12.60 -31.43 32.42
N ALA A 189 -13.26 -31.67 33.57
CA ALA A 189 -14.67 -32.04 33.59
C ALA A 189 -15.58 -30.94 33.01
N LYS A 190 -15.25 -29.66 33.25
CA LYS A 190 -15.97 -28.52 32.66
C LYS A 190 -15.74 -28.42 31.15
N ALA A 191 -14.49 -28.54 30.71
CA ALA A 191 -14.14 -28.51 29.29
C ALA A 191 -14.79 -29.67 28.51
N GLU A 192 -14.77 -30.89 29.07
CA GLU A 192 -15.41 -32.07 28.49
C GLU A 192 -16.94 -31.90 28.38
N ARG A 193 -17.56 -31.28 29.39
CA ARG A 193 -18.99 -30.97 29.32
C ARG A 193 -19.29 -30.03 28.14
N SER A 194 -18.56 -28.92 28.02
CA SER A 194 -18.75 -27.98 26.91
C SER A 194 -18.42 -28.60 25.56
N PHE A 195 -17.37 -29.43 25.48
CA PHE A 195 -17.03 -30.20 24.28
C PHE A 195 -18.23 -31.02 23.78
N ASN A 196 -18.90 -31.73 24.70
CA ASN A 196 -20.06 -32.56 24.36
C ASN A 196 -21.31 -31.73 24.03
N GLU A 197 -21.54 -30.62 24.76
CA GLU A 197 -22.66 -29.71 24.49
C GLU A 197 -22.54 -29.05 23.10
N VAL A 198 -21.33 -28.63 22.70
CA VAL A 198 -21.07 -28.08 21.36
C VAL A 198 -21.33 -29.12 20.27
N ASP A 199 -20.94 -30.39 20.47
CA ASP A 199 -21.22 -31.45 19.50
C ASP A 199 -22.72 -31.64 19.28
N LEU A 200 -23.50 -31.68 20.37
CA LEU A 200 -24.95 -31.83 20.29
C LEU A 200 -25.61 -30.64 19.59
N ALA A 201 -25.20 -29.42 19.93
CA ALA A 201 -25.75 -28.21 19.33
C ALA A 201 -25.43 -28.11 17.84
N LEU A 202 -24.20 -28.42 17.46
CA LEU A 202 -23.75 -28.42 16.08
C LEU A 202 -24.47 -29.47 15.23
N ASP A 203 -24.65 -30.69 15.74
CA ASP A 203 -25.34 -31.76 15.01
C ASP A 203 -26.76 -31.34 14.61
N GLU A 204 -27.52 -30.74 15.53
CA GLU A 204 -28.85 -30.20 15.23
C GLU A 204 -28.80 -29.05 14.21
N MET A 205 -27.82 -28.15 14.33
CA MET A 205 -27.70 -27.01 13.44
C MET A 205 -27.26 -27.38 12.02
N LEU A 206 -26.46 -28.43 11.84
CA LEU A 206 -26.12 -28.93 10.52
C LEU A 206 -27.37 -29.37 9.76
N ASP A 207 -28.29 -30.07 10.42
CA ASP A 207 -29.58 -30.48 9.83
C ASP A 207 -30.48 -29.28 9.50
N HIS A 208 -30.52 -28.29 10.38
CA HIS A 208 -31.24 -27.05 10.14
C HIS A 208 -30.73 -26.33 8.88
N HIS A 209 -29.42 -26.10 8.80
CA HIS A 209 -28.79 -25.38 7.69
C HIS A 209 -28.90 -26.13 6.36
N LEU A 210 -29.03 -27.46 6.35
CA LEU A 210 -29.34 -28.21 5.12
C LEU A 210 -30.66 -27.77 4.47
N THR A 211 -31.61 -27.28 5.26
CA THR A 211 -32.95 -26.88 4.79
C THR A 211 -33.19 -25.37 4.84
N HIS A 212 -32.42 -24.63 5.63
CA HIS A 212 -32.52 -23.19 5.82
C HIS A 212 -31.15 -22.55 5.59
N ARG A 213 -30.82 -22.25 4.33
CA ARG A 213 -29.54 -21.64 3.95
C ARG A 213 -29.55 -20.14 4.27
N ASP A 214 -28.43 -19.66 4.78
CA ASP A 214 -28.17 -18.26 5.07
C ASP A 214 -26.67 -17.91 4.89
N ASP A 215 -26.27 -16.76 5.42
CA ASP A 215 -24.91 -16.24 5.32
C ASP A 215 -23.92 -16.82 6.36
N SER A 216 -24.36 -17.73 7.22
CA SER A 216 -23.52 -18.27 8.31
C SER A 216 -22.43 -19.22 7.83
N LEU A 217 -21.42 -19.41 8.68
CA LEU A 217 -20.32 -20.35 8.45
C LEU A 217 -20.82 -21.76 8.15
N LEU A 218 -21.78 -22.27 8.94
CA LEU A 218 -22.34 -23.60 8.74
C LEU A 218 -23.07 -23.70 7.39
N SER A 219 -23.82 -22.67 7.00
CA SER A 219 -24.45 -22.62 5.67
C SER A 219 -23.44 -22.59 4.54
N GLY A 220 -22.38 -21.77 4.65
CA GLY A 220 -21.31 -21.69 3.66
C GLY A 220 -20.58 -23.02 3.48
N LEU A 221 -20.17 -23.65 4.58
CA LEU A 221 -19.48 -24.95 4.57
C LEU A 221 -20.29 -26.04 3.87
N LEU A 222 -21.60 -26.09 4.15
CA LEU A 222 -22.50 -27.09 3.57
C LEU A 222 -22.88 -26.81 2.10
N SER A 223 -22.55 -25.62 1.58
CA SER A 223 -22.82 -25.21 0.19
C SER A 223 -21.63 -25.44 -0.74
N MET A 224 -20.47 -25.80 -0.21
CA MET A 224 -19.27 -26.04 -1.02
C MET A 224 -19.42 -27.28 -1.92
N PRO A 225 -19.09 -27.17 -3.23
CA PRO A 225 -19.07 -28.32 -4.14
C PRO A 225 -17.81 -29.18 -3.89
N GLY A 226 -17.98 -30.51 -3.84
CA GLY A 226 -16.88 -31.47 -3.67
C GLY A 226 -17.03 -32.41 -2.47
N ASP A 227 -15.91 -33.01 -2.04
CA ASP A 227 -15.86 -33.87 -0.86
C ASP A 227 -16.15 -33.06 0.41
N ARG A 228 -17.19 -33.47 1.14
CA ARG A 228 -17.62 -32.79 2.37
C ARG A 228 -16.58 -32.99 3.47
N MET A 229 -16.29 -31.92 4.21
CA MET A 229 -15.44 -31.99 5.40
C MET A 229 -15.99 -33.05 6.37
N PRO A 230 -15.16 -33.97 6.87
CA PRO A 230 -15.58 -34.96 7.86
C PRO A 230 -16.14 -34.32 9.13
N ILE A 231 -17.20 -34.90 9.69
CA ILE A 231 -17.95 -34.31 10.83
C ILE A 231 -17.06 -34.05 12.04
N GLU A 232 -16.07 -34.90 12.31
CA GLU A 232 -15.12 -34.72 13.40
C GLU A 232 -14.22 -33.50 13.21
N GLN A 233 -13.89 -33.16 11.95
CA GLN A 233 -13.13 -31.95 11.63
C GLN A 233 -14.01 -30.71 11.80
N ILE A 234 -15.28 -30.77 11.37
CA ILE A 234 -16.24 -29.68 11.57
C ILE A 234 -16.40 -29.40 13.07
N ARG A 235 -16.67 -30.44 13.88
CA ARG A 235 -16.79 -30.34 15.34
C ARG A 235 -15.55 -29.73 15.99
N ALA A 236 -14.36 -30.20 15.61
CA ALA A 236 -13.11 -29.67 16.16
C ALA A 236 -12.86 -28.20 15.76
N ASN A 237 -13.14 -27.85 14.50
CA ASN A 237 -12.97 -26.48 14.00
C ASN A 237 -14.00 -25.52 14.59
N ILE A 238 -15.23 -25.95 14.87
CA ILE A 238 -16.24 -25.14 15.55
C ILE A 238 -15.84 -24.87 17.01
N LYS A 239 -15.38 -25.87 17.76
CA LYS A 239 -14.89 -25.67 19.13
C LYS A 239 -13.69 -24.72 19.18
N MET A 240 -12.78 -24.84 18.21
CA MET A 240 -11.66 -23.91 18.05
C MET A 240 -12.13 -22.50 17.67
N THR A 241 -13.13 -22.36 16.80
CA THR A 241 -13.72 -21.07 16.42
C THR A 241 -14.41 -20.41 17.61
N ILE A 242 -15.14 -21.17 18.43
CA ILE A 242 -15.77 -20.68 19.66
C ILE A 242 -14.70 -20.19 20.64
N GLY A 243 -13.67 -21.01 20.88
CA GLY A 243 -12.60 -20.65 21.81
C GLY A 243 -11.78 -19.44 21.36
N GLY A 244 -11.46 -19.34 20.07
CA GLY A 244 -10.59 -18.29 19.51
C GLY A 244 -11.31 -17.05 18.94
N GLY A 245 -12.64 -17.06 18.91
CA GLY A 245 -13.46 -16.01 18.28
C GLY A 245 -14.31 -15.21 19.25
N LEU A 246 -14.25 -15.49 20.56
CA LEU A 246 -15.10 -14.86 21.57
C LEU A 246 -14.28 -14.14 22.64
N ASN A 247 -13.38 -14.86 23.30
CA ASN A 247 -12.58 -14.30 24.38
C ASN A 247 -11.64 -13.21 23.87
N GLU A 248 -11.07 -13.42 22.69
CA GLU A 248 -10.09 -12.52 22.10
C GLU A 248 -10.71 -11.18 21.69
N PRO A 249 -11.85 -11.12 20.96
CA PRO A 249 -12.52 -9.84 20.71
C PRO A 249 -13.02 -9.14 21.99
N ARG A 250 -13.55 -9.90 22.96
CA ARG A 250 -13.93 -9.37 24.28
C ARG A 250 -12.74 -8.67 24.95
N ASP A 251 -11.60 -9.34 25.00
CA ASP A 251 -10.41 -8.86 25.68
C ASP A 251 -9.79 -7.65 24.95
N ALA A 252 -9.75 -7.70 23.61
CA ALA A 252 -9.30 -6.57 22.81
C ALA A 252 -10.19 -5.33 23.01
N LEU A 253 -11.52 -5.49 23.03
CA LEU A 253 -12.45 -4.39 23.31
C LEU A 253 -12.25 -3.82 24.72
N GLY A 254 -12.11 -4.68 25.73
CA GLY A 254 -11.86 -4.27 27.11
C GLY A 254 -10.55 -3.52 27.30
N VAL A 255 -9.45 -4.02 26.71
CA VAL A 255 -8.14 -3.35 26.76
C VAL A 255 -8.14 -2.05 25.97
N ALA A 256 -8.81 -2.00 24.81
CA ALA A 256 -8.93 -0.76 24.05
C ALA A 256 -9.69 0.31 24.84
N ALA A 257 -10.78 -0.06 25.52
CA ALA A 257 -11.51 0.84 26.40
C ALA A 257 -10.62 1.34 27.55
N LEU A 258 -9.89 0.43 28.24
CA LEU A 258 -8.91 0.79 29.26
C LEU A 258 -7.88 1.80 28.74
N ALA A 259 -7.27 1.54 27.59
CA ALA A 259 -6.27 2.41 26.99
C ALA A 259 -6.84 3.81 26.69
N MET A 260 -8.07 3.89 26.19
CA MET A 260 -8.74 5.19 25.95
C MET A 260 -9.06 5.94 27.25
N PHE A 261 -9.24 5.25 28.37
CA PHE A 261 -9.40 5.88 29.69
C PHE A 261 -8.07 6.38 30.25
N GLU A 262 -6.98 5.62 30.09
CA GLU A 262 -5.65 5.97 30.59
C GLU A 262 -4.96 7.05 29.73
N HIS A 263 -5.36 7.20 28.46
CA HIS A 263 -4.77 8.13 27.49
C HIS A 263 -5.81 9.10 26.90
N PRO A 264 -6.34 10.05 27.71
CA PRO A 264 -7.43 10.93 27.29
C PRO A 264 -7.08 11.80 26.07
N GLU A 265 -5.81 12.14 25.86
CA GLU A 265 -5.32 12.88 24.69
C GLU A 265 -5.42 12.07 23.39
N GLN A 266 -5.09 10.78 23.44
CA GLN A 266 -5.20 9.88 22.30
C GLN A 266 -6.67 9.53 22.02
N ARG A 267 -7.47 9.36 23.07
CA ARG A 267 -8.93 9.26 22.97
C ARG A 267 -9.53 10.48 22.26
N ALA A 268 -9.13 11.69 22.64
CA ALA A 268 -9.61 12.91 21.99
C ALA A 268 -9.24 12.96 20.49
N ALA A 269 -8.03 12.50 20.14
CA ALA A 269 -7.62 12.38 18.74
C ALA A 269 -8.49 11.36 17.97
N ALA A 270 -8.76 10.18 18.54
CA ALA A 270 -9.60 9.17 17.92
C ALA A 270 -11.07 9.61 17.75
N MET A 271 -11.60 10.35 18.73
CA MET A 271 -12.94 10.95 18.63
C MET A 271 -13.00 12.06 17.56
N ALA A 272 -11.93 12.85 17.39
CA ALA A 272 -11.86 13.90 16.38
C ALA A 272 -11.65 13.36 14.96
N ASN A 273 -10.97 12.21 14.82
CA ASN A 273 -10.73 11.54 13.55
C ASN A 273 -11.10 10.06 13.65
N PRO A 274 -12.33 9.67 13.23
CA PRO A 274 -12.79 8.28 13.31
C PRO A 274 -11.92 7.26 12.59
N ALA A 275 -11.08 7.66 11.62
CA ALA A 275 -10.16 6.73 10.96
C ALA A 275 -9.09 6.18 11.93
N LEU A 276 -8.83 6.85 13.05
CA LEU A 276 -7.86 6.41 14.05
C LEU A 276 -8.36 5.25 14.92
N TRP A 277 -9.64 4.88 14.89
CA TRP A 277 -10.12 3.70 15.64
C TRP A 277 -9.46 2.40 15.17
N ALA A 278 -9.14 2.30 13.87
CA ALA A 278 -8.32 1.21 13.35
C ALA A 278 -6.93 1.21 14.01
N THR A 279 -6.28 2.37 14.10
CA THR A 279 -4.96 2.51 14.76
C THR A 279 -5.03 2.21 16.26
N VAL A 280 -6.10 2.61 16.95
CA VAL A 280 -6.36 2.24 18.36
C VAL A 280 -6.38 0.73 18.51
N PHE A 281 -7.15 0.03 17.65
CA PHE A 281 -7.24 -1.42 17.70
C PHE A 281 -5.89 -2.12 17.47
N GLU A 282 -5.13 -1.73 16.44
CA GLU A 282 -3.81 -2.31 16.17
C GLU A 282 -2.84 -2.09 17.34
N GLU A 283 -2.81 -0.88 17.90
CA GLU A 283 -1.96 -0.56 19.04
C GLU A 283 -2.40 -1.31 20.31
N THR A 284 -3.71 -1.52 20.50
CA THR A 284 -4.25 -2.30 21.62
C THR A 284 -3.72 -3.73 21.59
N ILE A 285 -3.86 -4.43 20.47
CA ILE A 285 -3.46 -5.84 20.37
C ILE A 285 -1.95 -6.03 20.26
N ARG A 286 -1.20 -4.99 19.86
CA ARG A 286 0.25 -4.96 20.06
C ARG A 286 0.56 -4.82 21.55
N TRP A 287 -0.02 -3.81 22.21
CA TRP A 287 0.31 -3.47 23.60
C TRP A 287 -0.04 -4.61 24.57
N ILE A 288 -1.21 -5.23 24.42
CA ILE A 288 -1.63 -6.43 25.16
C ILE A 288 -2.32 -7.37 24.16
N ALA A 289 -1.56 -8.35 23.67
CA ALA A 289 -2.09 -9.37 22.77
C ALA A 289 -3.12 -10.25 23.50
N PRO A 290 -4.35 -10.41 22.96
CA PRO A 290 -5.36 -11.26 23.59
C PRO A 290 -4.90 -12.73 23.70
N ILE A 291 -4.28 -13.26 22.65
CA ILE A 291 -3.53 -14.52 22.69
C ILE A 291 -2.07 -14.18 22.99
N GLY A 292 -1.64 -14.47 24.21
CA GLY A 292 -0.30 -14.16 24.66
C GLY A 292 0.71 -15.27 24.46
N MET A 293 0.28 -16.53 24.41
CA MET A 293 1.14 -17.68 24.11
C MET A 293 0.39 -18.81 23.39
N TYR A 294 1.03 -19.45 22.41
CA TYR A 294 0.58 -20.72 21.84
C TYR A 294 1.75 -21.70 21.62
N SER A 295 1.41 -22.96 21.34
CA SER A 295 2.39 -24.04 21.24
C SER A 295 2.91 -24.28 19.81
N ARG A 296 4.18 -24.70 19.75
CA ARG A 296 4.80 -25.41 18.61
C ARG A 296 5.62 -26.59 19.12
N GLN A 297 5.89 -27.56 18.26
CA GLN A 297 6.79 -28.66 18.54
C GLN A 297 7.87 -28.77 17.46
N VAL A 298 9.12 -28.88 17.90
CA VAL A 298 10.27 -29.02 17.00
C VAL A 298 10.28 -30.43 16.39
N THR A 299 10.39 -30.54 15.07
CA THR A 299 10.35 -31.85 14.36
C THR A 299 11.72 -32.51 14.23
N ARG A 300 12.80 -31.70 14.19
CA ARG A 300 14.19 -32.13 14.07
C ARG A 300 15.11 -31.20 14.87
N ASP A 301 16.28 -31.67 15.28
CA ASP A 301 17.28 -30.84 15.97
C ASP A 301 17.52 -29.53 15.18
N THR A 302 17.46 -28.39 15.87
CA THR A 302 17.60 -27.05 15.29
C THR A 302 18.26 -26.09 16.27
N VAL A 303 18.53 -24.86 15.83
CA VAL A 303 19.04 -23.77 16.67
C VAL A 303 18.16 -22.55 16.46
N LEU A 304 17.59 -22.00 17.53
CA LEU A 304 16.75 -20.81 17.50
C LEU A 304 17.37 -19.74 18.40
N ALA A 305 17.61 -18.53 17.85
CA ALA A 305 18.31 -17.44 18.55
C ALA A 305 19.62 -17.89 19.24
N GLY A 306 20.41 -18.73 18.57
CA GLY A 306 21.66 -19.28 19.10
C GLY A 306 21.50 -20.38 20.15
N THR A 307 20.27 -20.77 20.50
CA THR A 307 19.98 -21.81 21.49
C THR A 307 19.66 -23.15 20.79
N PRO A 308 20.37 -24.23 21.09
CA PRO A 308 20.08 -25.55 20.51
C PRO A 308 18.77 -26.11 21.05
N LEU A 309 17.89 -26.57 20.16
CA LEU A 309 16.60 -27.19 20.47
C LEU A 309 16.58 -28.63 19.93
N PRO A 310 16.36 -29.65 20.78
CA PRO A 310 16.29 -31.03 20.32
C PRO A 310 14.95 -31.33 19.62
N ALA A 311 14.96 -32.32 18.73
CA ALA A 311 13.75 -32.89 18.15
C ALA A 311 12.74 -33.29 19.23
N GLY A 312 11.48 -32.90 19.05
CA GLY A 312 10.40 -33.10 20.00
C GLY A 312 10.28 -32.02 21.09
N ALA A 313 11.19 -31.02 21.13
CA ALA A 313 11.10 -29.91 22.07
C ALA A 313 9.75 -29.16 21.93
N LYS A 314 9.08 -28.96 23.07
CA LYS A 314 7.82 -28.22 23.15
C LYS A 314 8.08 -26.74 23.41
N LEU A 315 7.60 -25.89 22.52
CA LEU A 315 7.79 -24.45 22.58
C LEU A 315 6.53 -23.76 23.08
N GLY A 316 6.70 -22.66 23.81
CA GLY A 316 5.68 -21.67 24.10
C GLY A 316 6.06 -20.37 23.40
N ILE A 317 5.32 -20.04 22.35
CA ILE A 317 5.56 -18.87 21.49
C ILE A 317 4.90 -17.66 22.14
N CYS A 318 5.66 -16.82 22.84
CA CYS A 318 5.13 -15.76 23.69
C CYS A 318 4.91 -14.45 22.92
N VAL A 319 3.84 -14.38 22.11
CA VAL A 319 3.45 -13.18 21.36
C VAL A 319 3.26 -11.95 22.25
N LEU A 320 2.76 -12.13 23.48
CA LEU A 320 2.61 -11.03 24.45
C LEU A 320 3.96 -10.39 24.84
N SER A 321 5.04 -11.17 24.82
CA SER A 321 6.40 -10.67 24.98
C SER A 321 6.92 -10.04 23.69
N ALA A 322 6.79 -10.77 22.57
CA ALA A 322 7.31 -10.34 21.28
C ALA A 322 6.79 -8.97 20.87
N ASN A 323 5.49 -8.67 21.10
CA ASN A 323 4.90 -7.37 20.77
C ASN A 323 5.35 -6.20 21.67
N ARG A 324 6.13 -6.50 22.72
CA ARG A 324 6.79 -5.51 23.59
C ARG A 324 8.31 -5.56 23.51
N ASP A 325 8.85 -6.16 22.45
CA ASP A 325 10.28 -6.21 22.22
C ASP A 325 10.83 -4.81 21.89
N GLU A 326 11.68 -4.31 22.79
CA GLU A 326 12.28 -2.97 22.72
C GLU A 326 13.26 -2.80 21.54
N SER A 327 13.72 -3.89 20.91
CA SER A 327 14.51 -3.83 19.67
C SER A 327 13.67 -3.45 18.46
N ILE A 328 12.34 -3.67 18.53
CA ILE A 328 11.40 -3.39 17.43
C ILE A 328 10.68 -2.06 17.65
N TRP A 329 10.16 -1.83 18.86
CA TRP A 329 9.44 -0.61 19.20
C TRP A 329 10.13 0.15 20.33
N ALA A 330 10.37 1.45 20.12
CA ALA A 330 10.75 2.33 21.22
C ALA A 330 9.57 2.49 22.20
N GLU A 331 9.87 2.48 23.51
CA GLU A 331 8.86 2.58 24.58
C GLU A 331 7.70 1.59 24.36
N ALA A 332 8.06 0.33 24.09
CA ALA A 332 7.13 -0.73 23.69
C ALA A 332 6.09 -1.05 24.77
N GLU A 333 6.38 -0.72 26.02
CA GLU A 333 5.51 -0.85 27.19
C GLU A 333 4.39 0.19 27.25
N LYS A 334 4.48 1.29 26.49
CA LYS A 334 3.46 2.33 26.46
C LYS A 334 2.43 2.08 25.36
N PHE A 335 1.20 2.54 25.57
CA PHE A 335 0.20 2.64 24.51
C PHE A 335 0.35 3.98 23.78
N ASN A 336 0.53 3.94 22.46
CA ASN A 336 0.75 5.13 21.64
C ASN A 336 0.26 4.93 20.19
N ILE A 337 -0.87 5.54 19.82
CA ILE A 337 -1.43 5.51 18.45
C ILE A 337 -0.65 6.38 17.45
N HIS A 338 0.31 7.18 17.90
CA HIS A 338 1.14 8.04 17.05
C HIS A 338 2.52 7.44 16.78
N ARG A 339 2.80 6.23 17.25
CA ARG A 339 4.07 5.55 16.99
C ARG A 339 4.21 5.20 15.51
N GLU A 340 5.46 5.02 15.07
CA GLU A 340 5.75 4.45 13.76
C GLU A 340 5.05 3.09 13.62
N VAL A 341 4.30 2.92 12.53
CA VAL A 341 3.58 1.67 12.26
C VAL A 341 4.58 0.59 11.88
N LYS A 342 4.64 -0.46 12.69
CA LYS A 342 5.43 -1.67 12.43
C LYS A 342 4.56 -2.89 12.66
N PRO A 343 4.78 -3.98 11.92
CA PRO A 343 3.88 -5.13 11.99
C PRO A 343 4.05 -5.90 13.32
N HIS A 344 2.98 -6.00 14.09
CA HIS A 344 2.92 -6.80 15.31
C HIS A 344 2.57 -8.27 15.00
N LEU A 345 2.65 -9.15 16.00
CA LEU A 345 2.46 -10.61 15.86
C LEU A 345 1.17 -11.11 16.52
N ALA A 346 0.27 -10.21 16.95
CA ALA A 346 -0.97 -10.59 17.66
C ALA A 346 -1.88 -11.53 16.86
N PHE A 347 -1.82 -11.47 15.52
CA PHE A 347 -2.54 -12.37 14.62
C PHE A 347 -1.68 -13.50 14.04
N SER A 348 -0.43 -13.68 14.51
CA SER A 348 0.61 -14.49 13.84
C SER A 348 0.95 -13.96 12.42
N LYS A 349 1.95 -14.56 11.77
CA LYS A 349 2.41 -14.25 10.39
C LYS A 349 2.60 -15.50 9.51
N GLY A 350 2.32 -16.69 10.03
CA GLY A 350 2.48 -17.96 9.33
C GLY A 350 1.23 -18.41 8.58
N VAL A 351 1.23 -19.68 8.15
CA VAL A 351 0.05 -20.32 7.52
C VAL A 351 -1.19 -20.26 8.42
N HIS A 352 -0.99 -20.22 9.74
CA HIS A 352 -2.04 -20.08 10.74
C HIS A 352 -2.42 -18.63 11.09
N VAL A 353 -2.00 -17.63 10.29
CA VAL A 353 -2.42 -16.24 10.48
C VAL A 353 -3.93 -16.14 10.69
N CYS A 354 -4.36 -15.36 11.68
CA CYS A 354 -5.74 -15.38 12.17
C CYS A 354 -6.75 -15.20 11.05
N LEU A 355 -7.67 -16.15 10.89
CA LEU A 355 -8.71 -16.10 9.87
C LEU A 355 -9.79 -15.07 10.20
N GLY A 356 -10.04 -14.83 11.49
CA GLY A 356 -11.01 -13.85 11.99
C GLY A 356 -10.47 -12.42 12.09
N ASN A 357 -9.27 -12.13 11.59
CA ASN A 357 -8.63 -10.83 11.79
C ASN A 357 -9.48 -9.65 11.25
N TRP A 358 -10.15 -9.86 10.11
CA TRP A 358 -11.01 -8.85 9.49
C TRP A 358 -12.33 -8.67 10.23
N ALA A 359 -12.89 -9.78 10.72
CA ALA A 359 -14.08 -9.78 11.56
C ALA A 359 -13.81 -8.99 12.86
N ALA A 360 -12.73 -9.30 13.58
CA ALA A 360 -12.36 -8.62 14.82
C ALA A 360 -12.13 -7.11 14.64
N ARG A 361 -11.46 -6.71 13.55
CA ARG A 361 -11.27 -5.30 13.20
C ARG A 361 -12.59 -4.58 13.00
N ALA A 362 -13.48 -5.15 12.18
CA ALA A 362 -14.78 -4.54 11.92
C ALA A 362 -15.67 -4.53 13.18
N GLU A 363 -15.68 -5.62 13.93
CA GLU A 363 -16.46 -5.78 15.16
C GLU A 363 -16.06 -4.74 16.22
N ILE A 364 -14.76 -4.46 16.38
CA ILE A 364 -14.25 -3.62 17.47
C ILE A 364 -13.97 -2.19 17.01
N ALA A 365 -13.16 -2.01 15.97
CA ALA A 365 -12.69 -0.70 15.53
C ALA A 365 -13.77 0.06 14.75
N ASP A 366 -14.51 -0.62 13.86
CA ASP A 366 -15.51 0.05 13.02
C ASP A 366 -16.87 0.22 13.72
N VAL A 367 -17.17 -0.65 14.71
CA VAL A 367 -18.48 -0.71 15.36
C VAL A 367 -18.39 -0.40 16.86
N ALA A 368 -17.87 -1.32 17.68
CA ALA A 368 -18.08 -1.26 19.13
C ALA A 368 -17.43 -0.05 19.80
N LEU A 369 -16.16 0.25 19.51
CA LEU A 369 -15.43 1.37 20.12
C LEU A 369 -16.07 2.72 19.76
N PRO A 370 -16.28 3.06 18.47
CA PRO A 370 -16.97 4.30 18.11
C PRO A 370 -18.35 4.40 18.75
N LEU A 371 -19.13 3.31 18.76
CA LEU A 371 -20.49 3.33 19.30
C LEU A 371 -20.49 3.64 20.80
N LEU A 372 -19.67 2.94 21.59
CA LEU A 372 -19.55 3.15 23.03
C LEU A 372 -19.16 4.59 23.37
N PHE A 373 -18.06 5.09 22.80
CA PHE A 373 -17.49 6.39 23.16
C PHE A 373 -18.32 7.59 22.66
N ASN A 374 -19.08 7.44 21.57
CA ASN A 374 -19.97 8.52 21.10
C ASN A 374 -21.31 8.56 21.86
N SER A 375 -21.78 7.41 22.34
CA SER A 375 -23.10 7.30 22.97
C SER A 375 -23.07 7.59 24.47
N LEU A 376 -21.98 7.26 25.16
CA LEU A 376 -21.84 7.46 26.60
C LEU A 376 -20.99 8.72 26.90
N LYS A 377 -21.66 9.82 27.28
CA LYS A 377 -20.99 11.10 27.57
C LYS A 377 -20.23 11.03 28.88
N GLY A 378 -18.93 11.36 28.82
CA GLY A 378 -18.05 11.30 29.98
C GLY A 378 -17.84 9.87 30.49
N LEU A 379 -17.77 8.90 29.56
CA LEU A 379 -17.44 7.52 29.87
C LEU A 379 -16.03 7.41 30.44
N GLU A 380 -15.92 6.90 31.67
CA GLU A 380 -14.68 6.74 32.43
C GLU A 380 -14.73 5.49 33.33
N ILE A 381 -13.58 5.11 33.89
CA ILE A 381 -13.49 4.01 34.87
C ILE A 381 -14.18 4.43 36.18
N ASP A 382 -15.01 3.55 36.73
CA ASP A 382 -15.54 3.72 38.09
C ASP A 382 -14.50 3.33 39.13
N THR A 383 -13.79 4.34 39.64
CA THR A 383 -12.74 4.17 40.67
C THR A 383 -13.23 3.68 42.03
N THR A 384 -14.55 3.54 42.24
CA THR A 384 -15.10 2.98 43.48
C THR A 384 -15.14 1.45 43.48
N GLN A 385 -14.94 0.82 42.32
CA GLN A 385 -14.93 -0.62 42.13
C GLN A 385 -13.58 -1.09 41.58
N GLU A 386 -13.21 -2.34 41.86
CA GLU A 386 -11.92 -2.87 41.46
C GLU A 386 -11.89 -3.21 39.96
N THR A 387 -10.92 -2.63 39.24
CA THR A 387 -10.59 -2.98 37.86
C THR A 387 -9.47 -4.02 37.88
N THR A 388 -9.68 -5.16 37.23
CA THR A 388 -8.72 -6.28 37.28
C THR A 388 -8.39 -6.78 35.88
N ILE A 389 -7.11 -7.12 35.67
CA ILE A 389 -6.57 -7.70 34.45
C ILE A 389 -5.78 -8.97 34.83
N GLY A 390 -5.78 -9.98 33.97
CA GLY A 390 -5.06 -11.22 34.28
C GLY A 390 -4.78 -12.10 33.07
N GLY A 391 -3.90 -13.07 33.28
CA GLY A 391 -3.55 -14.11 32.31
C GLY A 391 -2.31 -13.79 31.48
N TRP A 392 -1.79 -14.81 30.80
CA TRP A 392 -0.55 -14.76 30.00
C TRP A 392 -0.58 -15.62 28.75
N VAL A 393 -1.26 -16.77 28.80
CA VAL A 393 -1.62 -17.56 27.61
C VAL A 393 -2.71 -16.84 26.82
N PHE A 394 -3.72 -16.38 27.56
CA PHE A 394 -4.71 -15.40 27.13
C PHE A 394 -4.67 -14.27 28.15
N ARG A 395 -4.73 -13.01 27.73
CA ARG A 395 -4.66 -11.86 28.64
C ARG A 395 -5.68 -10.79 28.26
N GLY A 396 -6.46 -10.37 29.24
CA GLY A 396 -7.49 -9.36 29.09
C GLY A 396 -8.07 -8.90 30.42
N MET A 397 -9.03 -7.98 30.33
CA MET A 397 -9.72 -7.45 31.50
C MET A 397 -10.65 -8.51 32.08
N LEU A 398 -10.52 -8.76 33.39
CA LEU A 398 -11.41 -9.65 34.15
C LEU A 398 -12.62 -8.89 34.69
N THR A 399 -12.42 -7.62 35.06
CA THR A 399 -13.46 -6.66 35.42
C THR A 399 -13.08 -5.26 34.94
N LEU A 400 -14.02 -4.51 34.37
CA LEU A 400 -13.82 -3.09 34.01
C LEU A 400 -15.08 -2.27 34.35
N PRO A 401 -15.28 -1.91 35.64
CA PRO A 401 -16.38 -1.06 36.06
C PRO A 401 -16.29 0.33 35.43
N VAL A 402 -17.40 0.81 34.85
CA VAL A 402 -17.45 2.11 34.14
C VAL A 402 -18.59 3.00 34.62
N THR A 403 -18.39 4.31 34.50
CA THR A 403 -19.38 5.34 34.83
C THR A 403 -19.49 6.36 33.70
N TRP A 404 -20.63 7.04 33.59
CA TRP A 404 -20.88 8.10 32.61
C TRP A 404 -21.88 9.14 33.14
N THR A 405 -21.85 10.34 32.56
CA THR A 405 -22.64 11.50 33.03
C THR A 405 -23.92 11.73 32.23
N GLY A 406 -24.05 11.12 31.06
CA GLY A 406 -25.25 11.21 30.24
C GLY A 406 -25.15 10.35 29.00
N THR A 407 -26.23 10.30 28.23
CA THR A 407 -26.29 9.58 26.96
C THR A 407 -26.52 10.55 25.81
N SER A 408 -26.01 10.20 24.63
CA SER A 408 -26.34 10.82 23.35
C SER A 408 -27.24 9.88 22.58
N ALA A 409 -28.25 10.38 21.88
CA ALA A 409 -28.66 9.71 20.66
C ALA A 409 -27.44 9.79 19.74
N GLY A 410 -26.84 8.65 19.39
CA GLY A 410 -25.62 8.63 18.58
C GLY A 410 -25.80 9.45 17.31
N PRO A 411 -24.72 10.00 16.71
CA PRO A 411 -24.83 10.55 15.37
C PRO A 411 -25.37 9.44 14.45
N GLU A 412 -26.37 9.76 13.61
CA GLU A 412 -26.67 8.95 12.43
C GLU A 412 -25.37 8.93 11.60
N TYR A 413 -24.54 7.91 11.83
CA TYR A 413 -23.34 7.66 11.07
C TYR A 413 -23.81 7.34 9.65
N GLY A 414 -23.69 8.34 8.77
CA GLY A 414 -24.05 8.23 7.37
C GLY A 414 -23.45 6.96 6.78
N ALA A 415 -24.33 6.11 6.25
CA ALA A 415 -23.97 4.92 5.51
C ALA A 415 -22.85 5.25 4.51
N ALA A 416 -21.66 4.71 4.76
CA ALA A 416 -20.66 4.58 3.71
C ALA A 416 -21.30 3.69 2.64
N ALA A 417 -21.48 4.28 1.46
CA ALA A 417 -22.05 3.71 0.26
C ALA A 417 -21.83 2.20 0.12
N THR A 418 -22.85 1.42 0.50
CA THR A 418 -23.12 0.14 -0.16
C THR A 418 -23.59 0.47 -1.56
N GLY A 419 -22.73 0.22 -2.56
CA GLY A 419 -23.16 0.11 -3.95
C GLY A 419 -24.22 -0.98 -4.03
N GLY A 420 -25.48 -0.56 -4.04
CA GLY A 420 -26.65 -1.39 -4.21
C GLY A 420 -27.61 -0.59 -5.05
N THR A 421 -27.80 -1.03 -6.27
CA THR A 421 -28.81 -0.56 -7.23
C THR A 421 -30.17 -0.40 -6.55
N THR A 422 -30.52 0.83 -6.19
CA THR A 422 -31.90 1.20 -5.88
C THR A 422 -32.40 2.12 -6.98
N SER A 423 -33.39 1.60 -7.72
CA SER A 423 -34.19 2.32 -8.70
C SER A 423 -34.53 3.72 -8.22
N ALA A 424 -34.21 4.72 -9.04
CA ALA A 424 -34.56 6.12 -8.84
C ALA A 424 -36.06 6.27 -8.59
N GLY A 425 -36.41 6.51 -7.33
CA GLY A 425 -37.68 7.05 -6.88
C GLY A 425 -37.44 8.44 -6.32
N GLU A 426 -38.01 9.44 -6.97
CA GLU A 426 -37.89 10.87 -6.67
C GLU A 426 -38.25 11.19 -5.20
N SER A 427 -37.32 11.80 -4.46
CA SER A 427 -37.66 12.76 -3.41
C SER A 427 -36.48 13.71 -3.17
N GLY A 428 -36.56 14.91 -3.76
CA GLY A 428 -35.58 15.98 -3.59
C GLY A 428 -35.63 16.60 -2.20
N THR A 429 -34.45 16.70 -1.57
CA THR A 429 -34.15 17.76 -0.60
C THR A 429 -33.10 18.66 -1.21
N ASP A 430 -33.52 19.84 -1.64
CA ASP A 430 -32.73 20.91 -2.23
C ASP A 430 -31.67 21.40 -1.21
N ARG A 431 -30.45 20.85 -1.29
CA ARG A 431 -29.27 21.43 -0.63
C ARG A 431 -28.74 22.52 -1.57
N GLY A 432 -28.66 23.76 -1.09
CA GLY A 432 -28.20 24.90 -1.88
C GLY A 432 -26.82 24.67 -2.53
N PRO A 433 -26.44 25.48 -3.54
CA PRO A 433 -25.23 25.27 -4.32
C PRO A 433 -23.99 25.27 -3.42
N GLY A 434 -23.14 24.25 -3.57
CA GLY A 434 -21.85 24.18 -2.88
C GLY A 434 -20.83 25.16 -3.46
N PRO A 435 -19.60 25.19 -2.94
CA PRO A 435 -18.61 26.21 -3.31
C PRO A 435 -18.14 26.06 -4.76
N LYS A 436 -17.92 27.20 -5.43
CA LYS A 436 -17.20 27.27 -6.71
C LYS A 436 -15.71 27.42 -6.46
N VAL A 437 -14.90 26.47 -6.90
CA VAL A 437 -13.45 26.43 -6.65
C VAL A 437 -12.65 26.66 -7.93
N ALA A 438 -11.66 27.55 -7.89
CA ALA A 438 -10.67 27.69 -8.97
C ALA A 438 -9.42 26.87 -8.65
N VAL A 439 -8.97 26.04 -9.59
CA VAL A 439 -7.70 25.33 -9.51
C VAL A 439 -6.77 25.91 -10.57
N VAL A 440 -5.62 26.45 -10.17
CA VAL A 440 -4.66 27.08 -11.09
C VAL A 440 -3.51 26.12 -11.38
N GLY A 441 -3.54 25.52 -12.56
CA GLY A 441 -2.63 24.50 -13.05
C GLY A 441 -3.35 23.16 -13.24
N SER A 442 -3.24 22.57 -14.43
CA SER A 442 -3.89 21.30 -14.79
C SER A 442 -2.96 20.09 -14.73
N GLY A 443 -1.80 20.22 -14.05
CA GLY A 443 -0.91 19.09 -13.76
C GLY A 443 -1.56 18.07 -12.80
N PRO A 444 -0.84 16.99 -12.44
CA PRO A 444 -1.37 15.94 -11.57
C PRO A 444 -1.98 16.47 -10.27
N SER A 445 -1.28 17.32 -9.51
CA SER A 445 -1.82 17.90 -8.28
C SER A 445 -3.10 18.71 -8.49
N GLY A 446 -3.23 19.41 -9.61
CA GLY A 446 -4.43 20.18 -9.95
C GLY A 446 -5.62 19.28 -10.31
N CYS A 447 -5.41 18.31 -11.20
CA CYS A 447 -6.45 17.37 -11.60
C CYS A 447 -6.90 16.47 -10.43
N PHE A 448 -5.98 15.97 -9.61
CA PHE A 448 -6.34 15.22 -8.40
C PHE A 448 -7.10 16.10 -7.40
N SER A 449 -6.70 17.36 -7.20
CA SER A 449 -7.43 18.28 -6.32
C SER A 449 -8.86 18.49 -6.81
N ALA A 450 -9.04 18.77 -8.11
CA ALA A 450 -10.35 18.94 -8.70
C ALA A 450 -11.23 17.70 -8.52
N LYS A 451 -10.70 16.51 -8.80
CA LYS A 451 -11.39 15.22 -8.61
C LYS A 451 -11.81 15.00 -7.15
N GLU A 452 -10.88 15.19 -6.21
CA GLU A 452 -11.15 14.96 -4.79
C GLU A 452 -12.10 16.01 -4.19
N ILE A 453 -12.05 17.26 -4.65
CA ILE A 453 -13.00 18.31 -4.27
C ILE A 453 -14.42 17.93 -4.71
N LEU A 454 -14.59 17.52 -5.98
CA LEU A 454 -15.90 17.09 -6.49
C LEU A 454 -16.47 15.86 -5.77
N ARG A 455 -15.58 15.00 -5.24
CA ARG A 455 -15.93 13.79 -4.50
C ARG A 455 -16.27 14.06 -3.03
N GLN A 456 -15.49 14.92 -2.37
CA GLN A 456 -15.54 15.09 -0.90
C GLN A 456 -16.26 16.36 -0.46
N VAL A 457 -16.35 17.40 -1.29
CA VAL A 457 -16.98 18.68 -0.97
C VAL A 457 -18.38 18.71 -1.63
N PRO A 458 -19.47 18.52 -0.87
CA PRO A 458 -20.80 18.38 -1.44
C PRO A 458 -21.25 19.61 -2.23
N GLY A 459 -21.85 19.39 -3.39
CA GLY A 459 -22.39 20.45 -4.24
C GLY A 459 -21.34 21.37 -4.88
N SER A 460 -20.05 21.07 -4.73
CA SER A 460 -18.97 21.86 -5.32
C SER A 460 -18.93 21.76 -6.84
N SER A 461 -18.34 22.78 -7.47
CA SER A 461 -17.92 22.73 -8.87
C SER A 461 -16.56 23.40 -9.03
N VAL A 462 -15.80 22.98 -10.03
CA VAL A 462 -14.38 23.31 -10.18
C VAL A 462 -14.08 23.84 -11.57
N ASP A 463 -13.38 24.96 -11.63
CA ASP A 463 -12.79 25.48 -12.86
C ASP A 463 -11.26 25.33 -12.79
N VAL A 464 -10.69 24.55 -13.71
CA VAL A 464 -9.26 24.24 -13.76
C VAL A 464 -8.61 25.09 -14.85
N PHE A 465 -7.83 26.09 -14.43
CA PHE A 465 -7.12 27.00 -15.30
C PHE A 465 -5.75 26.45 -15.69
N ASP A 466 -5.37 26.60 -16.95
CA ASP A 466 -4.00 26.35 -17.40
C ASP A 466 -3.52 27.43 -18.37
N ARG A 467 -2.23 27.79 -18.26
CA ARG A 467 -1.58 28.75 -19.16
C ARG A 467 -1.39 28.20 -20.58
N LEU A 468 -1.41 26.88 -20.75
CA LEU A 468 -1.33 26.22 -22.03
C LEU A 468 -2.73 25.89 -22.56
N PRO A 469 -2.94 25.86 -23.88
CA PRO A 469 -4.20 25.37 -24.46
C PRO A 469 -4.40 23.85 -24.26
N VAL A 470 -3.42 23.16 -23.67
CA VAL A 470 -3.44 21.71 -23.41
C VAL A 470 -3.27 21.43 -21.92
N PRO A 471 -3.94 20.41 -21.37
CA PRO A 471 -3.88 20.08 -19.95
C PRO A 471 -2.68 19.19 -19.58
N TYR A 472 -2.66 18.72 -18.33
CA TYR A 472 -1.83 17.65 -17.75
C TYR A 472 -0.40 18.03 -17.33
N GLY A 473 0.04 19.26 -17.62
CA GLY A 473 1.30 19.80 -17.08
C GLY A 473 2.49 18.84 -17.26
N LEU A 474 3.19 18.52 -16.16
CA LEU A 474 4.36 17.63 -16.19
C LEU A 474 4.02 16.17 -16.54
N LEU A 475 2.77 15.72 -16.46
CA LEU A 475 2.41 14.40 -16.98
C LEU A 475 2.64 14.35 -18.50
N ARG A 476 2.32 15.46 -19.20
CA ARG A 476 2.52 15.58 -20.65
C ARG A 476 3.93 16.06 -21.03
N TYR A 477 4.52 16.97 -20.24
CA TYR A 477 5.76 17.67 -20.60
C TYR A 477 6.97 17.41 -19.69
N GLY A 478 6.80 16.63 -18.63
CA GLY A 478 7.84 16.31 -17.66
C GLY A 478 8.19 14.83 -17.60
N VAL A 479 7.19 13.95 -17.55
CA VAL A 479 7.39 12.49 -17.66
C VAL A 479 8.08 12.20 -18.98
N ALA A 480 9.12 11.36 -18.93
CA ALA A 480 9.93 11.04 -20.08
C ALA A 480 9.08 10.52 -21.25
N ALA A 481 9.51 10.83 -22.47
CA ALA A 481 8.72 10.58 -23.67
C ALA A 481 8.60 9.08 -24.02
N ASP A 482 9.48 8.25 -23.49
CA ASP A 482 9.42 6.79 -23.54
C ASP A 482 8.55 6.18 -22.42
N HIS A 483 8.12 6.97 -21.42
CA HIS A 483 7.33 6.51 -20.27
C HIS A 483 5.82 6.64 -20.49
N GLN A 484 5.31 6.04 -21.57
CA GLN A 484 3.88 6.15 -21.91
C GLN A 484 2.96 5.49 -20.88
N GLY A 485 3.43 4.43 -20.20
CA GLY A 485 2.71 3.78 -19.10
C GLY A 485 2.32 4.77 -18.01
N THR A 486 3.28 5.57 -17.50
CA THR A 486 3.00 6.62 -16.50
C THR A 486 2.08 7.71 -17.04
N LYS A 487 2.16 8.05 -18.35
CA LYS A 487 1.30 9.05 -19.00
C LYS A 487 -0.17 8.61 -19.11
N SER A 488 -0.47 7.32 -18.96
CA SER A 488 -1.85 6.78 -18.99
C SER A 488 -2.76 7.34 -17.89
N VAL A 489 -2.19 7.88 -16.80
CA VAL A 489 -2.94 8.62 -15.77
C VAL A 489 -3.80 9.75 -16.38
N SER A 490 -3.42 10.27 -17.55
CA SER A 490 -4.20 11.28 -18.28
C SER A 490 -5.62 10.80 -18.63
N THR A 491 -5.83 9.51 -18.87
CA THR A 491 -7.16 8.93 -19.12
C THR A 491 -8.10 9.10 -17.92
N GLN A 492 -7.56 9.05 -16.70
CA GLN A 492 -8.33 9.33 -15.50
C GLN A 492 -8.74 10.82 -15.43
N PHE A 493 -7.88 11.72 -15.90
CA PHE A 493 -8.16 13.15 -15.94
C PHE A 493 -9.09 13.54 -17.08
N ASP A 494 -9.12 12.78 -18.18
CA ASP A 494 -10.13 12.97 -19.22
C ASP A 494 -11.55 12.80 -18.64
N ARG A 495 -11.73 11.80 -17.75
CA ARG A 495 -13.02 11.56 -17.06
C ARG A 495 -13.40 12.69 -16.10
N LEU A 496 -12.43 13.35 -15.48
CA LEU A 496 -12.70 14.54 -14.65
C LEU A 496 -13.40 15.60 -15.49
N PHE A 497 -12.89 15.90 -16.69
CA PHE A 497 -13.44 16.94 -17.56
C PHE A 497 -14.69 16.51 -18.35
N ALA A 498 -15.08 15.25 -18.24
CA ALA A 498 -16.40 14.78 -18.67
C ALA A 498 -17.50 15.06 -17.61
N ASP A 499 -17.14 15.33 -16.34
CA ASP A 499 -18.11 15.73 -15.32
C ASP A 499 -18.57 17.17 -15.57
N PRO A 500 -19.89 17.44 -15.68
CA PRO A 500 -20.41 18.79 -15.94
C PRO A 500 -20.09 19.80 -14.82
N ARG A 501 -19.66 19.34 -13.65
CA ARG A 501 -19.21 20.20 -12.54
C ARG A 501 -17.74 20.59 -12.64
N ALA A 502 -16.98 20.04 -13.59
CA ALA A 502 -15.60 20.38 -13.87
C ALA A 502 -15.48 21.10 -15.22
N ARG A 503 -14.71 22.18 -15.28
CA ARG A 503 -14.41 22.87 -16.55
C ARG A 503 -12.92 23.09 -16.71
N PHE A 504 -12.36 22.61 -17.83
CA PHE A 504 -11.01 22.97 -18.23
C PHE A 504 -11.03 24.36 -18.90
N ILE A 505 -10.10 25.23 -18.50
CA ILE A 505 -9.91 26.58 -19.02
C ILE A 505 -8.42 26.76 -19.36
N GLY A 506 -8.05 26.27 -20.54
CA GLY A 506 -6.71 26.42 -21.10
C GLY A 506 -6.44 27.81 -21.69
N ASN A 507 -5.18 28.06 -22.04
CA ASN A 507 -4.67 29.32 -22.59
C ASN A 507 -4.99 30.55 -21.73
N THR A 508 -5.01 30.37 -20.40
CA THR A 508 -5.32 31.42 -19.42
C THR A 508 -4.27 31.43 -18.32
N GLU A 509 -3.39 32.43 -18.31
CA GLU A 509 -2.28 32.54 -17.36
C GLU A 509 -2.57 33.51 -16.22
N LEU A 510 -2.42 33.01 -14.99
CA LEU A 510 -2.42 33.84 -13.78
C LEU A 510 -1.27 34.87 -13.81
N GLY A 511 -1.60 36.12 -13.53
CA GLY A 511 -0.68 37.26 -13.57
C GLY A 511 -0.49 37.89 -14.95
N ARG A 512 -1.10 37.33 -16.01
CA ARG A 512 -1.14 37.95 -17.36
C ARG A 512 -2.57 38.16 -17.84
N ASP A 513 -3.36 37.10 -17.87
CA ASP A 513 -4.71 37.09 -18.45
C ASP A 513 -5.78 37.21 -17.36
N ILE A 514 -5.51 36.66 -16.17
CA ILE A 514 -6.34 36.77 -14.96
C ILE A 514 -5.45 37.16 -13.77
N SER A 515 -5.93 38.01 -12.87
CA SER A 515 -5.20 38.36 -11.64
C SER A 515 -5.61 37.46 -10.46
N MET A 516 -4.77 37.43 -9.41
CA MET A 516 -5.13 36.75 -8.16
C MET A 516 -6.39 37.37 -7.53
N ASP A 517 -6.55 38.69 -7.65
CA ASP A 517 -7.69 39.41 -7.12
C ASP A 517 -8.99 39.04 -7.87
N ASP A 518 -8.90 38.81 -9.19
CA ASP A 518 -10.05 38.32 -9.98
C ASP A 518 -10.48 36.93 -9.50
N LEU A 519 -9.52 36.01 -9.28
CA LEU A 519 -9.83 34.67 -8.77
C LEU A 519 -10.45 34.74 -7.37
N ARG A 520 -9.86 35.50 -6.45
CA ARG A 520 -10.36 35.62 -5.07
C ARG A 520 -11.70 36.33 -4.97
N SER A 521 -12.06 37.17 -5.93
CA SER A 521 -13.34 37.90 -5.94
C SER A 521 -14.47 37.11 -6.60
N ASN A 522 -14.16 36.10 -7.40
CA ASN A 522 -15.13 35.37 -8.23
C ASN A 522 -15.22 33.87 -7.92
N TYR A 523 -14.40 33.36 -7.00
CA TYR A 523 -14.44 31.98 -6.51
C TYR A 523 -14.48 31.95 -4.98
N ASP A 524 -15.14 30.93 -4.45
CA ASP A 524 -15.25 30.70 -3.01
C ASP A 524 -13.92 30.21 -2.41
N ALA A 525 -13.14 29.48 -3.22
CA ALA A 525 -11.78 29.08 -2.88
C ALA A 525 -10.89 28.99 -4.13
N VAL A 526 -9.58 29.13 -3.93
CA VAL A 526 -8.55 29.06 -4.96
C VAL A 526 -7.46 28.07 -4.51
N VAL A 527 -7.13 27.12 -5.38
CA VAL A 527 -6.06 26.14 -5.17
C VAL A 527 -4.96 26.39 -6.20
N LEU A 528 -3.77 26.73 -5.74
CA LEU A 528 -2.59 26.94 -6.57
C LEU A 528 -1.84 25.63 -6.78
N ALA A 529 -1.92 25.10 -8.00
CA ALA A 529 -1.35 23.83 -8.44
C ALA A 529 -0.40 24.02 -9.63
N SER A 530 0.26 25.18 -9.74
CA SER A 530 1.08 25.56 -10.90
C SER A 530 2.39 24.78 -11.06
N GLY A 531 2.75 23.97 -10.07
CA GLY A 531 4.01 23.20 -10.06
C GLY A 531 5.25 24.10 -10.05
N LEU A 532 6.37 23.57 -10.55
CA LEU A 532 7.61 24.33 -10.77
C LEU A 532 8.17 23.99 -12.15
N SER A 533 8.58 25.01 -12.90
CA SER A 533 9.18 24.87 -14.24
C SER A 533 10.60 25.42 -14.33
N HIS A 534 11.06 26.16 -13.32
CA HIS A 534 12.40 26.77 -13.35
C HIS A 534 13.44 25.83 -12.74
N ASP A 535 14.39 25.41 -13.57
CA ASP A 535 15.55 24.63 -13.17
C ASP A 535 16.48 25.45 -12.26
N ARG A 536 17.08 24.81 -11.27
CA ARG A 536 18.06 25.43 -10.37
C ARG A 536 19.37 25.73 -11.10
N ASP A 537 19.92 26.91 -10.86
CA ASP A 537 21.23 27.31 -11.36
C ASP A 537 22.36 26.53 -10.68
N LEU A 538 23.35 26.11 -11.46
CA LEU A 538 24.62 25.61 -10.93
C LEU A 538 25.54 26.81 -10.66
N GLU A 539 25.77 27.11 -9.38
CA GLU A 539 26.53 28.30 -8.96
C GLU A 539 28.04 28.04 -8.96
N VAL A 540 28.61 27.75 -10.13
CA VAL A 540 30.06 27.55 -10.35
C VAL A 540 30.58 28.43 -11.48
N PRO A 541 31.88 28.81 -11.50
CA PRO A 541 32.47 29.50 -12.63
C PRO A 541 32.25 28.74 -13.95
N GLY A 542 31.88 29.45 -15.03
CA GLY A 542 31.65 28.87 -16.35
C GLY A 542 30.28 28.22 -16.58
N ALA A 543 29.35 28.32 -15.61
CA ALA A 543 27.96 27.84 -15.77
C ALA A 543 27.14 28.58 -16.84
N ASP A 544 27.67 29.68 -17.38
CA ASP A 544 27.09 30.51 -18.45
C ASP A 544 27.72 30.27 -19.83
N LEU A 545 28.68 29.34 -19.95
CA LEU A 545 29.30 28.97 -21.22
C LEU A 545 28.30 28.35 -22.20
N ASP A 546 28.59 28.47 -23.50
CA ASP A 546 27.80 27.78 -24.53
C ASP A 546 27.86 26.26 -24.34
N ARG A 547 26.74 25.58 -24.59
CA ARG A 547 26.47 24.14 -24.33
C ARG A 547 26.37 23.72 -22.86
N VAL A 548 26.07 24.66 -21.97
CA VAL A 548 25.51 24.35 -20.65
C VAL A 548 23.98 24.39 -20.72
N TYR A 549 23.36 23.22 -20.59
CA TYR A 549 21.91 23.03 -20.67
C TYR A 549 21.33 22.61 -19.32
N ARG A 550 20.03 22.84 -19.14
CA ARG A 550 19.29 22.40 -17.94
C ARG A 550 18.40 21.22 -18.28
N ALA A 551 18.35 20.23 -17.40
CA ALA A 551 17.65 18.97 -17.66
C ALA A 551 16.15 19.16 -17.84
N GLY A 552 15.51 20.06 -17.07
CA GLY A 552 14.09 20.39 -17.24
C GLY A 552 13.79 21.02 -18.59
N THR A 553 14.63 21.96 -19.05
CA THR A 553 14.54 22.54 -20.40
C THR A 553 14.68 21.48 -21.48
N LEU A 554 15.70 20.62 -21.37
CA LEU A 554 15.91 19.54 -22.34
C LEU A 554 14.74 18.55 -22.37
N THR A 555 14.20 18.20 -21.19
CA THR A 555 13.03 17.34 -21.05
C THR A 555 11.80 17.95 -21.74
N ARG A 556 11.59 19.26 -21.55
CA ARG A 556 10.49 20.00 -22.21
C ARG A 556 10.67 20.06 -23.72
N ILE A 557 11.89 20.24 -24.23
CA ILE A 557 12.19 20.18 -25.67
C ILE A 557 11.86 18.80 -26.23
N LEU A 558 12.36 17.74 -25.60
CA LEU A 558 12.10 16.35 -26.03
C LEU A 558 10.61 16.00 -25.96
N ASN A 559 9.87 16.56 -25.00
CA ASN A 559 8.43 16.41 -24.89
C ASN A 559 7.62 17.41 -25.73
N GLY A 560 8.24 18.21 -26.60
CA GLY A 560 7.52 19.14 -27.50
C GLY A 560 6.79 20.28 -26.79
N HIS A 561 7.34 20.81 -25.70
CA HIS A 561 6.72 21.90 -24.96
C HIS A 561 6.75 23.23 -25.76
N PRO A 562 5.62 23.95 -25.90
CA PRO A 562 5.52 25.06 -26.85
C PRO A 562 6.37 26.28 -26.52
N ASP A 563 6.64 26.53 -25.23
CA ASP A 563 7.51 27.65 -24.84
C ASP A 563 8.98 27.44 -25.24
N GLU A 564 9.40 26.21 -25.55
CA GLU A 564 10.77 25.93 -25.96
C GLU A 564 10.94 26.01 -27.49
N ALA A 565 9.85 26.09 -28.26
CA ALA A 565 9.87 26.10 -29.72
C ALA A 565 10.56 27.34 -30.32
N ALA A 566 10.55 28.46 -29.60
CA ALA A 566 11.22 29.70 -29.97
C ALA A 566 12.67 29.81 -29.43
N GLY A 567 13.15 28.81 -28.70
CA GLY A 567 14.46 28.79 -28.08
C GLY A 567 15.61 28.49 -29.07
N PRO A 568 16.87 28.69 -28.66
CA PRO A 568 18.02 28.29 -29.46
C PRO A 568 18.05 26.77 -29.65
N ALA A 569 18.53 26.32 -30.81
CA ALA A 569 18.71 24.89 -31.07
C ALA A 569 19.70 24.29 -30.06
N VAL A 570 19.33 23.17 -29.44
CA VAL A 570 20.20 22.43 -28.53
C VAL A 570 21.07 21.49 -29.35
N THR A 571 22.38 21.54 -29.10
CA THR A 571 23.35 20.62 -29.70
C THR A 571 24.22 20.05 -28.61
N LEU A 572 24.20 18.73 -28.45
CA LEU A 572 25.14 18.03 -27.58
C LEU A 572 26.36 17.60 -28.40
N GLY A 573 27.54 17.61 -27.78
CA GLY A 573 28.70 16.99 -28.38
C GLY A 573 28.81 15.52 -28.00
N SER A 574 30.02 14.98 -28.15
CA SER A 574 30.32 13.56 -27.99
C SER A 574 30.56 13.11 -26.55
N ARG A 575 30.86 14.05 -25.64
CA ARG A 575 31.23 13.80 -24.24
C ARG A 575 30.44 14.73 -23.33
N VAL A 576 29.39 14.22 -22.71
CA VAL A 576 28.42 15.03 -21.96
C VAL A 576 28.53 14.76 -20.46
N ALA A 577 28.68 15.82 -19.66
CA ALA A 577 28.53 15.72 -18.21
C ALA A 577 27.06 15.92 -17.81
N VAL A 578 26.50 15.04 -16.99
CA VAL A 578 25.19 15.19 -16.38
C VAL A 578 25.38 15.42 -14.88
N VAL A 579 25.14 16.65 -14.41
CA VAL A 579 25.31 17.02 -13.00
C VAL A 579 24.01 16.75 -12.25
N GLY A 580 24.00 15.70 -11.44
CA GLY A 580 22.84 15.24 -10.66
C GLY A 580 22.64 13.73 -10.77
N GLN A 581 22.06 13.12 -9.74
CA GLN A 581 21.77 11.69 -9.65
C GLN A 581 20.36 11.46 -9.07
N GLY A 582 19.38 12.21 -9.56
CA GLY A 582 17.96 11.95 -9.33
C GLY A 582 17.29 11.39 -10.58
N ASN A 583 16.02 11.00 -10.49
CA ASN A 583 15.30 10.34 -11.59
C ASN A 583 15.36 11.13 -12.92
N VAL A 584 15.24 12.46 -12.89
CA VAL A 584 15.36 13.29 -14.10
C VAL A 584 16.73 13.13 -14.78
N ALA A 585 17.82 13.02 -14.00
CA ALA A 585 19.14 12.77 -14.57
C ALA A 585 19.21 11.40 -15.24
N VAL A 586 18.61 10.39 -14.60
CA VAL A 586 18.54 9.02 -15.10
C VAL A 586 17.68 8.94 -16.37
N ASP A 587 16.56 9.65 -16.43
CA ASP A 587 15.72 9.78 -17.63
C ASP A 587 16.49 10.39 -18.82
N ILE A 588 17.28 11.44 -18.57
CA ILE A 588 18.12 12.05 -19.59
C ILE A 588 19.18 11.05 -20.08
N VAL A 589 19.87 10.37 -19.16
CA VAL A 589 20.87 9.35 -19.53
C VAL A 589 20.22 8.24 -20.36
N ARG A 590 19.07 7.73 -19.93
CA ARG A 590 18.31 6.69 -20.65
C ARG A 590 17.92 7.16 -22.04
N LEU A 591 17.22 8.29 -22.17
CA LEU A 591 16.79 8.80 -23.48
C LEU A 591 17.96 9.02 -24.44
N LEU A 592 19.06 9.62 -23.96
CA LEU A 592 20.26 9.85 -24.78
C LEU A 592 20.98 8.57 -25.21
N THR A 593 20.70 7.45 -24.54
CA THR A 593 21.32 6.14 -24.81
C THR A 593 20.37 5.11 -25.42
N SER A 594 19.07 5.37 -25.41
CA SER A 594 18.03 4.49 -25.99
C SER A 594 18.24 4.26 -27.48
N GLN A 595 17.83 3.10 -27.97
CA GLN A 595 17.82 2.74 -29.39
C GLN A 595 16.44 2.98 -30.01
N ASP A 596 16.36 3.12 -31.33
CA ASP A 596 15.11 3.47 -32.00
C ASP A 596 14.00 2.42 -31.78
N GLU A 597 14.38 1.14 -31.69
CA GLU A 597 13.44 0.03 -31.43
C GLU A 597 12.83 0.09 -30.03
N THR A 598 13.57 0.63 -29.05
CA THR A 598 13.07 0.76 -27.66
C THR A 598 12.14 1.95 -27.46
N LEU A 599 11.95 2.77 -28.49
CA LEU A 599 11.12 3.98 -28.46
C LEU A 599 9.81 3.81 -29.23
N GLU A 600 9.51 2.59 -29.69
CA GLU A 600 8.23 2.25 -30.31
C GLU A 600 7.07 2.61 -29.37
N GLY A 601 6.05 3.27 -29.91
CA GLY A 601 4.90 3.75 -29.13
C GLY A 601 5.14 5.02 -28.31
N SER A 602 6.35 5.60 -28.33
CA SER A 602 6.65 6.87 -27.65
C SER A 602 6.01 8.09 -28.33
N ASP A 603 6.03 9.23 -27.63
CA ASP A 603 5.61 10.54 -28.16
C ASP A 603 6.80 11.46 -28.53
N LEU A 604 7.98 10.88 -28.79
CA LEU A 604 9.18 11.61 -29.20
C LEU A 604 9.07 12.13 -30.64
N ASP A 605 9.52 13.38 -30.85
CA ASP A 605 9.80 13.90 -32.17
C ASP A 605 11.20 13.50 -32.63
N ASP A 606 11.28 12.55 -33.56
CA ASP A 606 12.52 12.05 -34.14
C ASP A 606 13.42 13.16 -34.73
N ARG A 607 12.83 14.26 -35.21
CA ARG A 607 13.57 15.40 -35.80
C ARG A 607 14.35 16.18 -34.76
N VAL A 608 13.91 16.12 -33.49
CA VAL A 608 14.57 16.75 -32.35
C VAL A 608 15.47 15.74 -31.64
N TYR A 609 14.97 14.53 -31.44
CA TYR A 609 15.63 13.49 -30.65
C TYR A 609 16.90 12.93 -31.33
N ARG A 610 16.83 12.54 -32.61
CA ARG A 610 17.98 11.89 -33.29
C ARG A 610 19.24 12.79 -33.34
N PRO A 611 19.15 14.10 -33.67
CA PRO A 611 20.33 14.97 -33.64
C PRO A 611 20.97 15.11 -32.26
N LEU A 612 20.18 15.03 -31.17
CA LEU A 612 20.70 15.20 -29.81
C LEU A 612 21.59 14.06 -29.34
N ARG A 613 21.40 12.84 -29.86
CA ARG A 613 22.19 11.65 -29.47
C ARG A 613 23.19 11.17 -30.51
N ALA A 614 23.20 11.76 -31.71
CA ALA A 614 23.90 11.22 -32.87
C ALA A 614 25.40 10.95 -32.64
N ASP A 615 26.08 11.82 -31.88
CA ASP A 615 27.53 11.79 -31.70
C ASP A 615 27.96 11.37 -30.28
N ILE A 616 27.01 11.01 -29.40
CA ILE A 616 27.32 10.68 -28.00
C ILE A 616 28.12 9.39 -27.93
N SER A 617 29.32 9.49 -27.33
CA SER A 617 30.22 8.35 -27.07
C SER A 617 30.47 8.15 -25.58
N ARG A 618 30.28 9.19 -24.76
CA ARG A 618 30.50 9.15 -23.32
C ARG A 618 29.57 10.08 -22.55
N LEU A 619 29.07 9.58 -21.42
CA LEU A 619 28.30 10.32 -20.43
C LEU A 619 28.98 10.24 -19.06
N ASP A 620 29.18 11.38 -18.40
CA ASP A 620 29.72 11.47 -17.03
C ASP A 620 28.62 11.98 -16.08
N VAL A 621 28.02 11.07 -15.30
CA VAL A 621 26.94 11.35 -14.35
C VAL A 621 27.51 11.66 -12.96
N ILE A 622 27.46 12.93 -12.58
CA ILE A 622 28.17 13.48 -11.41
C ILE A 622 27.20 13.71 -10.25
N GLY A 623 27.40 13.01 -9.13
CA GLY A 623 26.61 13.15 -7.91
C GLY A 623 27.45 13.45 -6.68
N ARG A 624 27.07 14.50 -5.95
CA ARG A 624 27.72 14.92 -4.70
C ARG A 624 27.55 13.96 -3.51
N SER A 625 26.71 12.94 -3.65
CA SER A 625 26.33 12.03 -2.57
C SER A 625 26.90 10.64 -2.83
N GLY A 626 27.11 9.86 -1.76
CA GLY A 626 27.35 8.43 -1.90
C GLY A 626 26.08 7.67 -2.30
N PRO A 627 26.18 6.41 -2.74
CA PRO A 627 25.07 5.66 -3.32
C PRO A 627 23.81 5.60 -2.45
N SER A 628 23.92 5.28 -1.14
CA SER A 628 22.74 5.19 -0.25
C SER A 628 21.95 6.50 -0.17
N ALA A 629 22.64 7.64 -0.24
CA ALA A 629 22.04 8.98 -0.18
C ALA A 629 21.69 9.58 -1.55
N ALA A 630 22.05 8.91 -2.65
CA ALA A 630 21.67 9.33 -4.00
C ALA A 630 20.15 9.29 -4.16
N LYS A 631 19.59 10.07 -5.08
CA LYS A 631 18.13 10.27 -5.20
C LYS A 631 17.47 9.46 -6.31
N PHE A 632 18.26 8.71 -7.09
CA PHE A 632 17.70 7.83 -8.10
C PHE A 632 16.92 6.69 -7.44
N ASP A 633 15.90 6.24 -8.15
CA ASP A 633 15.21 4.99 -7.87
C ASP A 633 16.09 3.80 -8.33
N PRO A 634 16.34 2.79 -7.48
CA PRO A 634 17.02 1.56 -7.87
C PRO A 634 16.43 0.90 -9.13
N VAL A 635 15.11 0.94 -9.32
CA VAL A 635 14.44 0.32 -10.47
C VAL A 635 14.92 0.93 -11.78
N MET A 636 15.01 2.25 -11.86
CA MET A 636 15.47 2.94 -13.08
C MET A 636 16.94 2.64 -13.41
N ILE A 637 17.77 2.40 -12.39
CA ILE A 637 19.15 1.97 -12.60
C ILE A 637 19.21 0.53 -13.15
N ARG A 638 18.34 -0.37 -12.68
CA ARG A 638 18.23 -1.73 -13.22
C ARG A 638 17.71 -1.75 -14.65
N GLU A 639 16.79 -0.86 -14.99
CA GLU A 639 16.35 -0.67 -16.38
C GLU A 639 17.51 -0.25 -17.27
N LEU A 640 18.33 0.70 -16.82
CA LEU A 640 19.56 1.09 -17.53
C LEU A 640 20.53 -0.07 -17.71
N ALA A 641 20.70 -0.95 -16.72
CA ALA A 641 21.56 -2.13 -16.81
C ALA A 641 21.16 -3.08 -17.95
N ARG A 642 19.88 -3.06 -18.35
CA ARG A 642 19.34 -3.90 -19.45
C ARG A 642 19.47 -3.24 -20.82
N VAL A 643 19.88 -1.97 -20.89
CA VAL A 643 20.06 -1.27 -22.17
C VAL A 643 21.30 -1.79 -22.88
N ARG A 644 21.11 -2.33 -24.09
CA ARG A 644 22.19 -2.89 -24.90
C ARG A 644 23.12 -1.81 -25.42
N GLY A 645 24.41 -2.15 -25.49
CA GLY A 645 25.44 -1.30 -26.11
C GLY A 645 26.03 -0.25 -25.16
N LEU A 646 25.72 -0.33 -23.86
CA LEU A 646 26.29 0.54 -22.83
C LEU A 646 27.42 -0.17 -22.06
N ARG A 647 28.44 0.61 -21.72
CA ARG A 647 29.48 0.21 -20.77
C ARG A 647 29.43 1.13 -19.56
N HIS A 648 29.06 0.60 -18.40
CA HIS A 648 29.02 1.37 -17.17
C HIS A 648 30.36 1.31 -16.42
N VAL A 649 30.75 2.43 -15.83
CA VAL A 649 31.95 2.56 -14.98
C VAL A 649 31.57 3.34 -13.73
N LEU A 650 31.94 2.84 -12.54
CA LEU A 650 31.66 3.49 -11.27
C LEU A 650 32.93 4.11 -10.68
N HIS A 651 32.82 5.33 -10.16
CA HIS A 651 33.89 6.09 -9.50
C HIS A 651 33.43 6.60 -8.14
N GLY A 652 34.33 6.63 -7.16
CA GLY A 652 34.02 7.12 -5.80
C GLY A 652 33.10 6.21 -4.99
N VAL A 653 33.00 4.93 -5.36
CA VAL A 653 32.22 3.91 -4.65
C VAL A 653 32.99 2.59 -4.58
N ASP A 654 32.94 1.94 -3.41
CA ASP A 654 33.40 0.57 -3.21
C ASP A 654 32.18 -0.31 -2.92
N LEU A 655 31.81 -1.16 -3.87
CA LEU A 655 30.65 -2.04 -3.76
C LEU A 655 30.86 -3.15 -2.71
N GLU A 656 32.09 -3.47 -2.32
CA GLU A 656 32.36 -4.50 -1.32
C GLU A 656 32.06 -4.04 0.12
N THR A 657 31.95 -2.73 0.34
CA THR A 657 31.64 -2.16 1.67
C THR A 657 30.22 -2.48 2.17
N THR A 658 29.33 -2.86 1.26
CA THR A 658 27.94 -3.20 1.55
C THR A 658 27.67 -4.60 1.03
N ALA A 659 27.31 -5.56 1.87
CA ALA A 659 26.99 -6.91 1.38
C ALA A 659 25.79 -6.89 0.41
N PRO A 660 25.73 -7.80 -0.60
CA PRO A 660 24.57 -7.95 -1.46
C PRO A 660 23.26 -8.11 -0.67
N GLY A 661 22.19 -7.46 -1.13
CA GLY A 661 20.87 -7.49 -0.48
C GLY A 661 20.73 -6.63 0.78
N LYS A 662 21.75 -5.83 1.13
CA LYS A 662 21.69 -4.91 2.28
C LYS A 662 21.18 -3.51 1.92
N ASP A 663 21.39 -3.06 0.68
CA ASP A 663 20.96 -1.76 0.19
C ASP A 663 20.61 -1.87 -1.30
N ALA A 664 19.34 -1.64 -1.63
CA ALA A 664 18.82 -1.78 -2.98
C ALA A 664 19.53 -0.90 -4.03
N LYS A 665 20.07 0.27 -3.64
CA LYS A 665 20.83 1.13 -4.56
C LYS A 665 22.20 0.53 -4.87
N PHE A 666 22.87 -0.04 -3.87
CA PHE A 666 24.12 -0.76 -4.11
C PHE A 666 23.89 -1.99 -5.00
N ASP A 667 22.80 -2.73 -4.78
CA ASP A 667 22.45 -3.88 -5.62
C ASP A 667 22.18 -3.45 -7.06
N ALA A 668 21.39 -2.38 -7.29
CA ALA A 668 21.17 -1.86 -8.64
C ALA A 668 22.48 -1.39 -9.33
N LEU A 669 23.45 -0.86 -8.57
CA LEU A 669 24.77 -0.53 -9.11
C LEU A 669 25.62 -1.77 -9.42
N ARG A 670 25.41 -2.90 -8.73
CA ARG A 670 26.03 -4.19 -9.11
C ARG A 670 25.45 -4.69 -10.42
N ASP A 671 24.13 -4.55 -10.60
CA ASP A 671 23.45 -4.96 -11.83
C ASP A 671 24.03 -4.21 -13.05
N LEU A 672 24.41 -2.93 -12.93
CA LEU A 672 25.11 -2.18 -13.99
C LEU A 672 26.46 -2.79 -14.42
N LEU A 673 27.05 -3.67 -13.61
CA LEU A 673 28.36 -4.28 -13.85
C LEU A 673 28.27 -5.79 -14.07
N ASP A 674 27.09 -6.40 -13.95
CA ASP A 674 26.92 -7.85 -13.97
C ASP A 674 26.92 -8.38 -15.42
N PRO A 675 27.96 -9.13 -15.84
CA PRO A 675 28.02 -9.67 -17.20
C PRO A 675 26.93 -10.70 -17.52
N ALA A 676 26.20 -11.21 -16.53
CA ALA A 676 25.07 -12.13 -16.73
C ALA A 676 23.79 -11.42 -17.21
N ILE A 677 23.72 -10.09 -17.13
CA ILE A 677 22.58 -9.31 -17.60
C ILE A 677 22.74 -9.00 -19.09
N ASP A 678 21.70 -9.31 -19.88
CA ASP A 678 21.64 -9.26 -21.35
C ASP A 678 22.01 -7.91 -22.02
N GLY A 679 22.27 -6.85 -21.24
CA GLY A 679 22.78 -5.55 -21.69
C GLY A 679 24.28 -5.54 -22.01
N HIS A 680 25.07 -6.44 -21.41
CA HIS A 680 26.53 -6.48 -21.49
C HIS A 680 27.06 -7.23 -22.71
N ALA A 681 26.76 -6.72 -23.92
CA ALA A 681 27.33 -7.28 -25.15
C ALA A 681 28.80 -6.84 -25.38
N SER A 682 29.63 -7.73 -25.93
CA SER A 682 30.98 -7.39 -26.41
C SER A 682 30.89 -6.46 -27.63
N GLY A 683 30.97 -5.14 -27.41
CA GLY A 683 30.92 -4.12 -28.47
C GLY A 683 30.17 -2.84 -28.11
N ALA A 684 30.23 -2.40 -26.84
CA ALA A 684 29.54 -1.19 -26.38
C ALA A 684 29.93 0.06 -27.19
N SER A 685 28.93 0.85 -27.57
CA SER A 685 29.08 2.07 -28.37
C SER A 685 29.14 3.34 -27.52
N ILE A 686 28.64 3.28 -26.27
CA ILE A 686 28.60 4.44 -25.35
C ILE A 686 29.10 4.03 -23.95
N GLU A 687 29.95 4.87 -23.36
CA GLU A 687 30.42 4.72 -21.98
C GLU A 687 29.65 5.61 -21.02
N VAL A 688 29.17 5.06 -19.90
CA VAL A 688 28.44 5.82 -18.87
C VAL A 688 29.21 5.72 -17.56
N HIS A 689 29.83 6.82 -17.18
CA HIS A 689 30.63 6.97 -15.97
C HIS A 689 29.79 7.56 -14.84
N TRP A 690 29.68 6.87 -13.71
CA TRP A 690 28.95 7.30 -12.53
C TRP A 690 29.93 7.76 -11.45
N TRP A 691 29.93 9.06 -11.15
CA TRP A 691 30.81 9.67 -10.16
C TRP A 691 30.04 9.94 -8.86
N PHE A 692 30.37 9.21 -7.80
CA PHE A 692 29.80 9.39 -6.47
C PHE A 692 30.70 10.26 -5.59
N THR A 693 30.09 10.92 -4.59
CA THR A 693 30.79 11.87 -3.71
C THR A 693 31.58 12.93 -4.48
N ALA A 694 31.08 13.31 -5.67
CA ALA A 694 31.72 14.19 -6.62
C ALA A 694 30.98 15.53 -6.72
N VAL A 695 31.69 16.64 -6.47
CA VAL A 695 31.13 18.00 -6.43
C VAL A 695 31.73 18.82 -7.57
N PRO A 696 30.93 19.40 -8.47
CA PRO A 696 31.43 20.33 -9.48
C PRO A 696 32.01 21.60 -8.85
N GLU A 697 33.20 21.99 -9.28
CA GLU A 697 33.89 23.20 -8.82
C GLU A 697 33.91 24.32 -9.87
N ALA A 698 34.13 23.97 -11.15
CA ALA A 698 34.12 24.91 -12.27
C ALA A 698 33.84 24.19 -13.59
N ILE A 699 33.22 24.90 -14.54
CA ILE A 699 33.13 24.48 -15.94
C ILE A 699 34.17 25.30 -16.71
N THR A 700 35.03 24.61 -17.44
CA THR A 700 36.09 25.22 -18.24
C THR A 700 35.64 25.35 -19.69
N GLY A 701 36.08 26.41 -20.35
CA GLY A 701 35.71 26.67 -21.74
C GLY A 701 36.85 27.17 -22.60
N THR A 702 36.77 26.85 -23.88
CA THR A 702 37.66 27.33 -24.94
C THR A 702 36.79 28.05 -25.97
N ASP A 703 37.19 29.26 -26.38
CA ASP A 703 36.44 30.10 -27.34
C ASP A 703 34.96 30.34 -26.97
N GLY A 704 34.64 30.33 -25.67
CA GLY A 704 33.29 30.58 -25.13
C GLY A 704 32.36 29.37 -25.07
N ALA A 705 32.83 28.18 -25.47
CA ALA A 705 32.10 26.92 -25.35
C ALA A 705 32.75 25.98 -24.33
N VAL A 706 31.94 25.09 -23.73
CA VAL A 706 32.40 24.05 -22.80
C VAL A 706 33.54 23.22 -23.42
N SER A 707 34.64 23.07 -22.68
CA SER A 707 35.76 22.17 -23.01
C SER A 707 36.12 21.18 -21.90
N GLY A 708 35.57 21.36 -20.69
CA GLY A 708 35.75 20.44 -19.58
C GLY A 708 35.01 20.86 -18.31
N ILE A 709 34.98 19.99 -17.32
CA ILE A 709 34.43 20.25 -15.98
C ILE A 709 35.41 19.78 -14.91
N ASP A 710 35.69 20.65 -13.96
CA ASP A 710 36.50 20.36 -12.77
C ASP A 710 35.56 19.91 -11.65
N ILE A 711 35.87 18.75 -11.07
CA ILE A 711 35.12 18.15 -9.95
C ILE A 711 36.07 17.79 -8.80
N ASP A 712 35.58 17.94 -7.57
CA ASP A 712 36.22 17.37 -6.38
C ASP A 712 35.57 16.02 -6.07
N VAL A 713 36.37 14.96 -6.03
CA VAL A 713 35.93 13.60 -5.69
C VAL A 713 36.54 13.24 -4.34
N ALA A 714 35.74 13.35 -3.27
CA ALA A 714 36.19 13.06 -1.90
C ALA A 714 37.49 13.79 -1.48
N GLY A 715 37.69 15.04 -1.92
CA GLY A 715 38.87 15.85 -1.63
C GLY A 715 39.99 15.78 -2.67
N GLU A 716 39.81 15.02 -3.76
CA GLU A 716 40.75 14.95 -4.89
C GLU A 716 40.20 15.68 -6.11
N ALA A 717 40.95 16.65 -6.64
CA ALA A 717 40.57 17.39 -7.84
C ALA A 717 40.76 16.55 -9.11
N VAL A 718 39.69 16.40 -9.90
CA VAL A 718 39.65 15.66 -11.17
C VAL A 718 39.11 16.57 -12.27
N HIS A 719 39.83 16.62 -13.39
CA HIS A 719 39.38 17.31 -14.60
C HIS A 719 38.79 16.31 -15.59
N LEU A 720 37.55 16.55 -16.05
CA LEU A 720 36.89 15.75 -17.08
C LEU A 720 36.79 16.56 -18.37
N GLU A 721 37.33 16.02 -19.47
CA GLU A 721 37.14 16.60 -20.80
C GLU A 721 35.72 16.32 -21.31
N VAL A 722 34.89 17.35 -21.36
CA VAL A 722 33.50 17.30 -21.84
C VAL A 722 33.24 18.45 -22.79
N ASP A 723 32.28 18.28 -23.69
CA ASP A 723 31.92 19.28 -24.70
C ASP A 723 30.48 19.81 -24.51
N SER A 724 29.75 19.28 -23.53
CA SER A 724 28.44 19.74 -23.11
C SER A 724 28.21 19.39 -21.64
N VAL A 725 27.46 20.23 -20.92
CA VAL A 725 27.04 19.98 -19.53
C VAL A 725 25.53 20.08 -19.43
N ILE A 726 24.89 19.11 -18.77
CA ILE A 726 23.47 19.09 -18.46
C ILE A 726 23.30 19.14 -16.94
N THR A 727 22.62 20.16 -16.42
CA THR A 727 22.37 20.30 -14.98
C THR A 727 21.00 19.73 -14.60
N ALA A 728 20.99 18.69 -13.76
CA ALA A 728 19.82 17.97 -13.26
C ALA A 728 19.75 18.05 -11.73
N ILE A 729 19.89 19.26 -11.18
CA ILE A 729 20.03 19.53 -9.74
C ILE A 729 18.73 19.99 -9.05
N GLY A 730 17.60 19.80 -9.73
CA GLY A 730 16.25 20.05 -9.22
C GLY A 730 15.68 21.40 -9.64
N PHE A 731 14.42 21.63 -9.26
CA PHE A 731 13.64 22.81 -9.61
C PHE A 731 13.52 23.78 -8.43
N VAL A 732 13.27 25.04 -8.73
CA VAL A 732 13.04 26.11 -7.75
C VAL A 732 11.88 27.00 -8.20
N ARG A 733 11.34 27.77 -7.25
CA ARG A 733 10.34 28.80 -7.55
C ARG A 733 11.02 29.96 -8.27
N ASP A 734 10.51 30.33 -9.45
CA ASP A 734 10.90 31.56 -10.10
C ASP A 734 10.25 32.75 -9.37
N THR A 735 11.09 33.57 -8.73
CA THR A 735 10.64 34.72 -7.93
C THR A 735 9.91 35.75 -8.78
N ALA A 736 10.29 35.93 -10.04
CA ALA A 736 9.64 36.86 -10.95
C ALA A 736 8.23 36.39 -11.32
N THR A 737 8.06 35.10 -11.64
CA THR A 737 6.75 34.51 -11.95
C THR A 737 5.84 34.47 -10.72
N VAL A 738 6.35 34.06 -9.55
CA VAL A 738 5.58 34.05 -8.30
C VAL A 738 5.10 35.46 -7.93
N ALA A 739 5.97 36.47 -8.07
CA ALA A 739 5.59 37.87 -7.86
C ALA A 739 4.55 38.35 -8.88
N ARG A 740 4.72 38.03 -10.17
CA ARG A 740 3.75 38.38 -11.23
C ARG A 740 2.38 37.75 -10.98
N GLN A 741 2.34 36.52 -10.46
CA GLN A 741 1.11 35.80 -10.14
C GLN A 741 0.41 36.32 -8.88
N GLY A 742 0.98 37.30 -8.17
CA GLY A 742 0.42 37.80 -6.92
C GLY A 742 0.48 36.79 -5.78
N ILE A 743 1.31 35.74 -5.91
CA ILE A 743 1.54 34.76 -4.87
C ILE A 743 2.53 35.41 -3.90
N CYS A 744 2.02 36.01 -2.82
CA CYS A 744 2.82 36.66 -1.78
C CYS A 744 3.94 35.70 -1.30
N PRO A 745 5.17 36.19 -0.97
CA PRO A 745 6.25 35.32 -0.52
C PRO A 745 5.97 34.79 0.89
N VAL A 746 5.04 33.85 1.03
CA VAL A 746 4.97 32.97 2.19
C VAL A 746 5.95 31.83 1.92
N SER A 747 7.21 32.09 2.24
CA SER A 747 8.24 31.05 2.26
C SER A 747 8.57 30.73 3.72
N PRO A 748 8.36 29.49 4.19
CA PRO A 748 7.75 28.35 3.50
C PRO A 748 6.20 28.39 3.49
N ILE A 749 5.58 27.74 2.50
CA ILE A 749 4.13 27.45 2.51
C ILE A 749 3.91 26.41 3.61
N PRO A 750 2.92 26.58 4.51
CA PRO A 750 2.63 25.61 5.56
C PRO A 750 2.39 24.18 5.02
N GLY A 751 2.64 23.18 5.86
CA GLY A 751 2.52 21.76 5.47
C GLY A 751 1.10 21.36 5.03
N ASP A 752 0.09 22.01 5.60
CA ASP A 752 -1.33 21.86 5.22
C ASP A 752 -1.70 22.55 3.89
N GLY A 753 -0.77 23.31 3.30
CA GLY A 753 -0.96 24.01 2.03
C GLY A 753 -1.77 25.31 2.13
N ARG A 754 -2.24 25.71 3.31
CA ARG A 754 -3.05 26.94 3.46
C ARG A 754 -2.16 28.18 3.42
N ILE A 755 -2.45 29.09 2.48
CA ILE A 755 -1.74 30.38 2.35
C ILE A 755 -2.50 31.46 3.11
N SER A 756 -3.82 31.53 2.91
CA SER A 756 -4.75 32.41 3.62
C SER A 756 -6.18 31.90 3.46
N ASP A 757 -7.17 32.57 4.03
CA ASP A 757 -8.58 32.16 3.93
C ASP A 757 -9.00 32.01 2.46
N GLY A 758 -9.53 30.83 2.13
CA GLY A 758 -9.93 30.45 0.77
C GLY A 758 -8.79 30.33 -0.23
N LEU A 759 -7.52 30.36 0.18
CA LEU A 759 -6.35 30.24 -0.72
C LEU A 759 -5.39 29.14 -0.26
N PHE A 760 -5.20 28.17 -1.13
CA PHE A 760 -4.39 26.97 -0.89
C PHE A 760 -3.31 26.82 -1.95
N ALA A 761 -2.25 26.06 -1.64
CA ALA A 761 -1.25 25.62 -2.59
C ALA A 761 -0.92 24.15 -2.37
N ILE A 762 -0.65 23.45 -3.47
CA ILE A 762 -0.48 22.00 -3.48
C ILE A 762 0.64 21.57 -4.44
N GLY A 763 1.14 20.34 -4.28
CA GLY A 763 2.08 19.71 -5.18
C GLY A 763 3.44 20.40 -5.16
N TRP A 764 4.15 20.42 -6.28
CA TRP A 764 5.51 20.95 -6.32
C TRP A 764 5.64 22.44 -5.95
N LEU A 765 4.57 23.23 -6.14
CA LEU A 765 4.55 24.61 -5.67
C LEU A 765 4.69 24.62 -4.13
N LYS A 766 3.95 23.76 -3.41
CA LYS A 766 4.06 23.59 -1.95
C LYS A 766 5.36 22.89 -1.57
N GLY A 767 5.62 21.71 -2.12
CA GLY A 767 6.71 20.78 -1.77
C GLY A 767 8.10 21.16 -2.29
N ASN A 768 8.24 22.29 -2.99
CA ASN A 768 9.51 22.77 -3.55
C ASN A 768 10.19 21.74 -4.48
N GLY A 769 9.42 21.22 -5.44
CA GLY A 769 9.92 20.28 -6.45
C GLY A 769 10.13 18.86 -5.93
N ARG A 770 9.39 18.46 -4.89
CA ARG A 770 9.38 17.12 -4.31
C ARG A 770 7.97 16.54 -4.33
N GLY A 771 7.90 15.21 -4.42
CA GLY A 771 6.65 14.44 -4.44
C GLY A 771 6.40 13.82 -5.81
N THR A 772 6.23 12.51 -5.83
CA THR A 772 5.81 11.71 -6.99
C THR A 772 4.34 11.99 -7.35
N ILE A 773 3.86 11.42 -8.46
CA ILE A 773 2.43 11.52 -8.84
C ILE A 773 1.51 10.93 -7.74
N PRO A 774 1.80 9.74 -7.17
CA PRO A 774 1.05 9.22 -6.02
C PRO A 774 1.05 10.16 -4.80
N ASP A 775 2.19 10.77 -4.45
CA ASP A 775 2.26 11.70 -3.32
C ASP A 775 1.31 12.89 -3.51
N GLN A 776 1.25 13.43 -4.73
CA GLN A 776 0.36 14.54 -5.08
C GLN A 776 -1.13 14.17 -4.98
N ARG A 777 -1.49 12.90 -5.20
CA ARG A 777 -2.86 12.41 -5.00
C ARG A 777 -3.22 12.36 -3.54
N THR A 778 -2.35 11.79 -2.71
CA THR A 778 -2.56 11.74 -1.25
C THR A 778 -2.73 13.15 -0.70
N GLU A 779 -1.88 14.08 -1.13
CA GLU A 779 -1.97 15.50 -0.77
C GLU A 779 -3.31 16.12 -1.17
N ALA A 780 -3.81 15.82 -2.38
CA ALA A 780 -5.10 16.32 -2.88
C ALA A 780 -6.29 15.80 -2.06
N LYS A 781 -6.24 14.54 -1.64
CA LYS A 781 -7.27 13.93 -0.77
C LYS A 781 -7.34 14.64 0.58
N THR A 782 -6.19 14.93 1.19
CA THR A 782 -6.10 15.67 2.45
C THR A 782 -6.60 17.11 2.30
N LEU A 783 -6.21 17.80 1.23
CA LEU A 783 -6.67 19.16 0.95
C LEU A 783 -8.20 19.21 0.82
N ALA A 784 -8.80 18.31 0.03
CA ALA A 784 -10.24 18.28 -0.19
C ALA A 784 -11.02 18.00 1.11
N ALA A 785 -10.50 17.11 1.97
CA ALA A 785 -11.08 16.86 3.29
C ALA A 785 -11.04 18.11 4.18
N SER A 786 -9.93 18.84 4.18
CA SER A 786 -9.78 20.10 4.90
C SER A 786 -10.77 21.16 4.38
N MET A 787 -10.89 21.29 3.06
CA MET A 787 -11.86 22.21 2.44
C MET A 787 -13.30 21.84 2.78
N ALA A 788 -13.66 20.54 2.77
CA ALA A 788 -14.99 20.10 3.17
C ALA A 788 -15.31 20.48 4.62
N ALA A 789 -14.34 20.34 5.52
CA ALA A 789 -14.48 20.78 6.90
C ALA A 789 -14.66 22.30 7.01
N GLU A 790 -13.90 23.10 6.26
CA GLU A 790 -14.02 24.56 6.26
C GLU A 790 -15.34 25.07 5.67
N VAL A 791 -15.87 24.40 4.64
CA VAL A 791 -17.20 24.68 4.08
C VAL A 791 -18.28 24.37 5.11
N ASN A 792 -18.19 23.21 5.78
CA ASN A 792 -19.13 22.82 6.84
C ASN A 792 -19.07 23.77 8.04
N ALA A 793 -17.89 24.30 8.36
CA ALA A 793 -17.69 25.29 9.41
C ALA A 793 -18.10 26.72 9.00
N GLY A 794 -18.47 26.95 7.73
CA GLY A 794 -18.79 28.27 7.19
C GLY A 794 -17.60 29.21 7.06
N THR A 795 -16.37 28.67 7.08
CA THR A 795 -15.12 29.43 6.89
C THR A 795 -14.86 29.74 5.41
N ILE A 796 -15.21 28.79 4.53
CA ILE A 796 -15.29 29.03 3.08
C ILE A 796 -16.73 29.45 2.75
N SER A 797 -16.88 30.60 2.10
CA SER A 797 -18.19 31.07 1.62
C SER A 797 -18.71 30.19 0.49
N THR A 798 -19.99 30.30 0.16
CA THR A 798 -20.60 29.62 -0.98
C THR A 798 -21.41 30.59 -1.80
N GLY A 799 -21.43 30.43 -3.12
CA GLY A 799 -22.30 31.17 -4.02
C GLY A 799 -21.56 32.08 -5.01
N ALA A 800 -20.24 31.92 -5.12
CA ALA A 800 -19.48 32.60 -6.15
C ALA A 800 -19.88 32.11 -7.56
N ALA A 801 -19.99 33.04 -8.51
CA ALA A 801 -20.45 32.73 -9.86
C ALA A 801 -19.38 32.08 -10.76
N GLY A 802 -18.10 32.16 -10.37
CA GLY A 802 -16.96 31.86 -11.23
C GLY A 802 -16.70 32.98 -12.24
N LEU A 803 -15.69 32.76 -13.09
CA LEU A 803 -15.33 33.67 -14.18
C LEU A 803 -15.85 33.15 -15.52
N ASP A 804 -16.14 34.07 -16.43
CA ASP A 804 -16.27 33.76 -17.85
C ASP A 804 -14.85 33.61 -18.44
N PRO A 805 -14.47 32.42 -18.94
CA PRO A 805 -13.12 32.16 -19.46
C PRO A 805 -12.76 32.97 -20.71
N GLY A 806 -13.74 33.58 -21.40
CA GLY A 806 -13.53 34.40 -22.59
C GLY A 806 -13.20 33.59 -23.85
N ALA A 807 -13.42 34.20 -25.02
CA ALA A 807 -13.35 33.52 -26.33
C ALA A 807 -11.95 33.05 -26.76
N GLN A 808 -10.91 33.53 -26.10
CA GLN A 808 -9.51 33.15 -26.35
C GLN A 808 -9.05 31.90 -25.58
N SER A 809 -9.85 31.43 -24.62
CA SER A 809 -9.55 30.23 -23.85
C SER A 809 -9.71 28.95 -24.68
N THR A 810 -9.16 27.85 -24.18
CA THR A 810 -9.35 26.51 -24.76
C THR A 810 -10.10 25.65 -23.75
N ASP A 811 -11.29 25.19 -24.11
CA ASP A 811 -12.06 24.24 -23.31
C ASP A 811 -11.58 22.80 -23.54
N PHE A 812 -12.22 21.85 -22.87
CA PHE A 812 -11.81 20.44 -22.97
C PHE A 812 -12.05 19.85 -24.36
N ASP A 813 -13.10 20.26 -25.07
CA ASP A 813 -13.32 19.82 -26.45
C ASP A 813 -12.26 20.41 -27.40
N GLY A 814 -11.86 21.66 -27.21
CA GLY A 814 -10.71 22.24 -27.89
C GLY A 814 -9.43 21.46 -27.65
N TRP A 815 -9.18 21.01 -26.42
CA TRP A 815 -8.09 20.08 -26.14
C TRP A 815 -8.24 18.74 -26.90
N ARG A 816 -9.42 18.12 -26.90
CA ARG A 816 -9.66 16.86 -27.62
C ARG A 816 -9.37 16.98 -29.12
N ARG A 817 -9.68 18.12 -29.73
CA ARG A 817 -9.31 18.41 -31.14
C ARG A 817 -7.81 18.49 -31.34
N ILE A 818 -7.08 19.16 -30.43
CA ILE A 818 -5.61 19.17 -30.44
C ILE A 818 -5.08 17.73 -30.34
N ASP A 819 -5.55 16.96 -29.35
CA ASP A 819 -5.08 15.60 -29.10
C ASP A 819 -5.31 14.69 -30.33
N LEU A 820 -6.50 14.77 -30.95
CA LEU A 820 -6.79 14.03 -32.18
C LEU A 820 -5.85 14.45 -33.32
N ARG A 821 -5.63 15.76 -33.51
CA ARG A 821 -4.71 16.28 -34.53
C ARG A 821 -3.29 15.75 -34.35
N GLU A 822 -2.79 15.70 -33.12
CA GLU A 822 -1.47 15.17 -32.80
C GLU A 822 -1.36 13.66 -33.07
N ARG A 823 -2.41 12.88 -32.73
CA ARG A 823 -2.46 11.44 -33.00
C ARG A 823 -2.51 11.14 -34.50
N LEU A 824 -3.33 11.87 -35.26
CA LEU A 824 -3.40 11.75 -36.71
C LEU A 824 -2.09 12.16 -37.42
N GLY A 825 -1.30 13.02 -36.78
CA GLY A 825 0.01 13.44 -37.26
C GLY A 825 1.17 12.53 -36.83
N ALA A 826 0.90 11.44 -36.10
CA ALA A 826 1.94 10.57 -35.58
C ALA A 826 2.76 9.92 -36.71
N GLY A 827 4.08 9.91 -36.55
CA GLY A 827 4.98 9.16 -37.42
C GLY A 827 4.85 7.64 -37.18
N VAL A 828 5.43 6.84 -38.09
CA VAL A 828 5.51 5.38 -37.92
C VAL A 828 6.17 5.05 -36.58
N GLY A 829 5.51 4.21 -35.78
CA GLY A 829 6.01 3.79 -34.47
C GLY A 829 5.95 4.83 -33.35
N ARG A 830 5.14 5.89 -33.52
CA ARG A 830 4.88 6.89 -32.48
C ARG A 830 3.39 6.94 -32.16
N CYS A 831 3.04 7.22 -30.90
CA CYS A 831 1.64 7.31 -30.49
C CYS A 831 1.01 8.68 -30.78
N ARG A 832 1.84 9.72 -30.94
CA ARG A 832 1.43 11.10 -31.28
C ARG A 832 2.61 11.90 -31.82
N SER A 833 2.33 12.94 -32.60
CA SER A 833 3.27 14.01 -32.93
C SER A 833 2.80 15.32 -32.31
N LYS A 834 3.46 15.76 -31.23
CA LYS A 834 3.04 16.96 -30.49
C LYS A 834 3.22 18.24 -31.30
N ILE A 835 2.23 19.13 -31.23
CA ILE A 835 2.31 20.46 -31.81
C ILE A 835 3.09 21.36 -30.86
N THR A 836 4.19 21.93 -31.36
CA THR A 836 5.07 22.80 -30.56
C THR A 836 4.79 24.28 -30.77
N ASP A 837 4.09 24.68 -31.84
CA ASP A 837 3.70 26.07 -32.04
C ASP A 837 2.38 26.41 -31.33
N ARG A 838 2.38 27.49 -30.55
CA ARG A 838 1.20 27.89 -29.78
C ARG A 838 0.03 28.34 -30.66
N GLN A 839 0.27 28.98 -31.80
CA GLN A 839 -0.81 29.39 -32.70
C GLN A 839 -1.42 28.19 -33.41
N GLU A 840 -0.59 27.20 -33.76
CA GLU A 840 -1.07 25.93 -34.32
C GLU A 840 -1.92 25.15 -33.31
N LEU A 841 -1.52 25.09 -32.03
CA LEU A 841 -2.34 24.51 -30.96
C LEU A 841 -3.72 25.21 -30.88
N LEU A 842 -3.73 26.53 -30.88
CA LEU A 842 -4.99 27.31 -30.82
C LEU A 842 -5.84 27.17 -32.09
N SER A 843 -5.21 27.01 -33.25
CA SER A 843 -5.91 26.73 -34.51
C SER A 843 -6.55 25.35 -34.47
N ALA A 844 -5.83 24.33 -34.00
CA ALA A 844 -6.35 22.97 -33.87
C ALA A 844 -7.49 22.89 -32.84
N ALA A 845 -7.40 23.61 -31.72
CA ALA A 845 -8.49 23.69 -30.74
C ALA A 845 -9.80 24.26 -31.28
N ARG A 846 -9.72 25.09 -32.33
CA ARG A 846 -10.87 25.74 -32.97
C ARG A 846 -11.32 25.05 -34.26
N ASP A 847 -10.68 23.94 -34.63
CA ASP A 847 -11.00 23.22 -35.86
C ASP A 847 -12.19 22.28 -35.67
N GLU A 848 -13.40 22.85 -35.75
CA GLU A 848 -14.68 22.12 -35.65
C GLU A 848 -14.83 21.02 -36.72
N SER A 849 -14.01 21.01 -37.79
CA SER A 849 -14.06 19.94 -38.79
C SER A 849 -13.61 18.57 -38.23
N LEU A 850 -12.93 18.57 -37.09
CA LEU A 850 -12.50 17.37 -36.39
C LEU A 850 -13.61 16.76 -35.50
N ASP A 851 -14.72 17.45 -35.28
CA ASP A 851 -15.77 17.00 -34.34
C ASP A 851 -16.45 15.71 -34.79
N ALA A 852 -16.71 15.56 -36.09
CA ALA A 852 -17.27 14.31 -36.63
C ALA A 852 -16.34 13.10 -36.45
N GLN A 853 -15.01 13.33 -36.43
CA GLN A 853 -14.02 12.30 -36.17
C GLN A 853 -13.90 12.00 -34.65
N LEU A 854 -14.12 13.01 -33.81
CA LEU A 854 -14.23 12.83 -32.36
C LEU A 854 -15.47 12.01 -31.98
N GLU A 855 -16.61 12.25 -32.62
CA GLU A 855 -17.86 11.51 -32.37
C GLU A 855 -17.78 10.03 -32.82
N THR A 856 -17.10 9.77 -33.93
CA THR A 856 -16.89 8.40 -34.44
C THR A 856 -15.81 7.63 -33.67
N SER A 857 -14.84 8.32 -33.07
CA SER A 857 -13.85 7.72 -32.17
C SER A 857 -14.33 7.63 -30.71
N SER A 858 -15.37 8.38 -30.32
CA SER A 858 -15.92 8.41 -28.95
C SER A 858 -16.95 7.31 -28.65
N GLY A 859 -17.09 6.30 -29.52
CA GLY A 859 -18.04 5.19 -29.34
C GLY A 859 -17.79 4.28 -28.13
N SER A 860 -16.84 4.58 -27.24
CA SER A 860 -16.45 3.70 -26.13
C SER A 860 -16.13 4.40 -24.79
N VAL A 861 -16.62 5.63 -24.54
CA VAL A 861 -16.41 6.28 -23.22
C VAL A 861 -17.51 5.85 -22.21
N GLY A 862 -17.74 4.55 -22.12
CA GLY A 862 -18.60 3.92 -21.13
C GLY A 862 -18.03 2.57 -20.74
N HIS A 863 -17.46 2.48 -19.54
CA HIS A 863 -17.10 1.30 -18.73
C HIS A 863 -16.51 0.00 -19.34
N ASP A 864 -16.22 -0.08 -20.65
CA ASP A 864 -15.65 -1.27 -21.26
C ASP A 864 -14.13 -1.14 -21.43
N LEU A 865 -13.38 -1.62 -20.44
CA LEU A 865 -11.92 -1.79 -20.54
C LEU A 865 -11.63 -3.05 -21.37
N ALA A 866 -11.04 -2.88 -22.57
CA ALA A 866 -10.73 -3.96 -23.50
C ALA A 866 -11.89 -4.92 -23.79
N PRO A 867 -13.05 -4.43 -24.29
CA PRO A 867 -14.27 -5.24 -24.46
C PRO A 867 -14.09 -6.47 -25.35
N ASP A 868 -13.15 -6.40 -26.30
CA ASP A 868 -12.93 -7.47 -27.29
C ASP A 868 -11.77 -8.43 -26.93
N VAL A 869 -11.15 -8.26 -25.76
CA VAL A 869 -10.00 -9.10 -25.33
C VAL A 869 -10.43 -10.02 -24.20
N PRO A 870 -10.48 -11.35 -24.39
CA PRO A 870 -10.77 -12.29 -23.31
C PRO A 870 -9.76 -12.22 -22.16
N LEU A 871 -10.24 -12.17 -20.92
CA LEU A 871 -9.41 -11.91 -19.73
C LEU A 871 -9.42 -13.07 -18.73
N THR A 872 -8.24 -13.42 -18.22
CA THR A 872 -8.09 -14.28 -17.04
C THR A 872 -7.40 -13.49 -15.93
N ILE A 873 -7.97 -13.42 -14.74
CA ILE A 873 -7.30 -12.95 -13.53
C ILE A 873 -6.81 -14.18 -12.76
N LEU A 874 -5.50 -14.33 -12.66
CA LEU A 874 -4.83 -15.39 -11.93
C LEU A 874 -4.39 -14.84 -10.59
N PHE A 875 -4.56 -15.59 -9.50
CA PHE A 875 -4.05 -15.16 -8.20
C PHE A 875 -3.23 -16.20 -7.46
N GLY A 876 -2.17 -15.72 -6.80
CA GLY A 876 -1.38 -16.45 -5.83
C GLY A 876 -1.47 -15.73 -4.49
N THR A 877 -2.03 -16.39 -3.48
CA THR A 877 -2.25 -15.82 -2.14
C THR A 877 -1.84 -16.74 -1.00
N GLU A 878 -1.30 -16.16 0.06
CA GLU A 878 -1.06 -16.88 1.33
C GLU A 878 -2.26 -16.75 2.29
N SER A 879 -2.72 -15.52 2.50
CA SER A 879 -3.75 -15.17 3.48
C SER A 879 -5.12 -14.80 2.87
N GLY A 880 -5.25 -14.85 1.54
CA GLY A 880 -6.47 -14.46 0.80
C GLY A 880 -6.47 -13.03 0.26
N ASN A 881 -5.47 -12.21 0.56
CA ASN A 881 -5.45 -10.80 0.14
C ASN A 881 -5.39 -10.63 -1.39
N ALA A 882 -4.57 -11.44 -2.09
CA ALA A 882 -4.45 -11.36 -3.55
C ALA A 882 -5.71 -11.91 -4.26
N GLU A 883 -6.40 -12.86 -3.63
CA GLU A 883 -7.71 -13.32 -4.10
C GLU A 883 -8.75 -12.19 -4.00
N LEU A 884 -8.83 -11.49 -2.88
CA LEU A 884 -9.74 -10.35 -2.71
C LEU A 884 -9.44 -9.22 -3.71
N VAL A 885 -8.17 -8.89 -3.90
CA VAL A 885 -7.77 -7.91 -4.92
C VAL A 885 -8.21 -8.36 -6.31
N SER A 886 -8.15 -9.66 -6.60
CA SER A 886 -8.59 -10.21 -7.89
C SER A 886 -10.11 -10.16 -8.04
N GLU A 887 -10.88 -10.41 -6.98
CA GLU A 887 -12.33 -10.25 -6.94
C GLU A 887 -12.74 -8.78 -7.14
N GLU A 888 -12.08 -7.85 -6.44
CA GLU A 888 -12.30 -6.39 -6.59
C GLU A 888 -11.94 -5.91 -8.00
N LEU A 889 -10.84 -6.43 -8.55
CA LEU A 889 -10.43 -6.14 -9.91
C LEU A 889 -11.42 -6.68 -10.94
N GLY A 890 -11.95 -7.89 -10.73
CA GLY A 890 -13.01 -8.44 -11.57
C GLY A 890 -14.29 -7.61 -11.51
N ALA A 891 -14.70 -7.19 -10.31
CA ALA A 891 -15.85 -6.30 -10.13
C ALA A 891 -15.64 -4.92 -10.78
N PHE A 892 -14.41 -4.41 -10.77
CA PHE A 892 -14.04 -3.16 -11.43
C PHE A 892 -14.08 -3.26 -12.96
N ILE A 893 -13.63 -4.38 -13.53
CA ILE A 893 -13.70 -4.65 -14.97
C ILE A 893 -15.16 -4.83 -15.43
N GLY A 894 -16.04 -5.31 -14.55
CA GLY A 894 -17.48 -5.45 -14.80
C GLY A 894 -17.91 -6.87 -15.17
N GLU A 895 -19.22 -7.10 -15.27
CA GLU A 895 -19.77 -8.41 -15.64
C GLU A 895 -19.51 -8.71 -17.12
N ARG A 896 -18.56 -9.60 -17.38
CA ARG A 896 -18.15 -10.06 -18.71
C ARG A 896 -18.21 -11.57 -18.79
N ASP A 897 -18.85 -12.11 -19.84
CA ASP A 897 -18.97 -13.57 -20.05
C ASP A 897 -17.60 -14.24 -20.30
N ASP A 898 -16.59 -13.47 -20.72
CA ASP A 898 -15.24 -13.91 -21.06
C ASP A 898 -14.19 -13.61 -19.98
N LEU A 899 -14.60 -13.10 -18.81
CA LEU A 899 -13.74 -12.89 -17.64
C LEU A 899 -13.71 -14.15 -16.77
N VAL A 900 -12.52 -14.68 -16.51
CA VAL A 900 -12.31 -15.80 -15.58
C VAL A 900 -11.39 -15.37 -14.46
N ILE A 901 -11.73 -15.70 -13.21
CA ILE A 901 -10.85 -15.53 -12.05
C ILE A 901 -10.46 -16.93 -11.57
N ALA A 902 -9.15 -17.20 -11.43
CA ALA A 902 -8.65 -18.52 -11.09
C ALA A 902 -7.49 -18.50 -10.09
N ASP A 903 -7.50 -19.47 -9.18
CA ASP A 903 -6.45 -19.72 -8.21
C ASP A 903 -5.30 -20.51 -8.85
N LEU A 904 -4.07 -20.01 -8.72
CA LEU A 904 -2.87 -20.70 -9.20
C LEU A 904 -2.70 -22.09 -8.55
N ALA A 905 -3.31 -22.35 -7.38
CA ALA A 905 -3.26 -23.67 -6.73
C ALA A 905 -4.03 -24.75 -7.49
N THR A 906 -4.87 -24.35 -8.45
CA THR A 906 -5.75 -25.26 -9.20
C THR A 906 -5.43 -25.34 -10.69
N LEU A 907 -4.40 -24.63 -11.14
CA LEU A 907 -4.04 -24.48 -12.54
C LEU A 907 -2.67 -25.13 -12.81
N SER A 908 -2.46 -25.70 -14.00
CA SER A 908 -1.12 -26.00 -14.51
C SER A 908 -0.66 -24.87 -15.44
N PRO A 909 0.64 -24.52 -15.51
CA PRO A 909 1.13 -23.55 -16.48
C PRO A 909 0.78 -23.88 -17.94
N ALA A 910 0.66 -25.17 -18.27
CA ALA A 910 0.25 -25.62 -19.61
C ALA A 910 -1.21 -25.26 -19.96
N ASP A 911 -2.04 -24.89 -18.98
CA ASP A 911 -3.43 -24.49 -19.18
C ASP A 911 -3.59 -23.00 -19.53
N LEU A 912 -2.49 -22.22 -19.57
CA LEU A 912 -2.53 -20.81 -19.95
C LEU A 912 -2.85 -20.63 -21.43
N ASP A 913 -4.08 -20.17 -21.72
CA ASP A 913 -4.54 -19.95 -23.09
C ASP A 913 -3.86 -18.71 -23.72
N PRO A 914 -3.10 -18.85 -24.82
CA PRO A 914 -2.46 -17.72 -25.50
C PRO A 914 -3.45 -16.76 -26.17
N ASN A 915 -4.72 -17.15 -26.36
CA ASN A 915 -5.77 -16.27 -26.90
C ASN A 915 -6.39 -15.34 -25.85
N ARG A 916 -6.02 -15.50 -24.57
CA ARG A 916 -6.49 -14.66 -23.47
C ARG A 916 -5.36 -13.80 -22.94
N PHE A 917 -5.73 -12.64 -22.41
CA PHE A 917 -4.80 -11.81 -21.67
C PHE A 917 -4.89 -12.12 -20.17
N HIS A 918 -3.75 -12.38 -19.55
CA HIS A 918 -3.69 -12.85 -18.15
C HIS A 918 -3.23 -11.74 -17.20
N LEU A 919 -4.06 -11.36 -16.25
CA LEU A 919 -3.71 -10.46 -15.15
C LEU A 919 -3.32 -11.31 -13.94
N VAL A 920 -2.06 -11.27 -13.52
CA VAL A 920 -1.55 -12.05 -12.39
C VAL A 920 -1.45 -11.18 -11.15
N VAL A 921 -2.21 -11.51 -10.10
CA VAL A 921 -2.16 -10.86 -8.79
C VAL A 921 -1.48 -11.80 -7.80
N CYS A 922 -0.26 -11.50 -7.37
CA CYS A 922 0.50 -12.43 -6.54
C CYS A 922 1.07 -11.74 -5.30
N SER A 923 0.80 -12.29 -4.12
CA SER A 923 1.45 -11.88 -2.88
C SER A 923 2.87 -12.41 -2.78
N THR A 924 3.65 -11.87 -1.86
CA THR A 924 4.96 -12.43 -1.46
C THR A 924 4.86 -13.09 -0.10
N TYR A 925 5.57 -14.20 0.09
CA TYR A 925 5.60 -14.95 1.33
C TYR A 925 7.03 -15.11 1.89
N GLY A 926 7.14 -15.23 3.21
CA GLY A 926 8.40 -15.52 3.92
C GLY A 926 9.56 -14.62 3.49
N ASP A 927 10.68 -15.26 3.13
CA ASP A 927 11.90 -14.59 2.67
C ASP A 927 11.88 -14.22 1.17
N GLY A 928 10.69 -13.89 0.63
CA GLY A 928 10.53 -13.44 -0.75
C GLY A 928 10.01 -14.50 -1.72
N GLU A 929 9.51 -15.60 -1.20
CA GLU A 929 9.01 -16.74 -1.95
C GLU A 929 7.62 -16.47 -2.55
N VAL A 930 7.23 -17.32 -3.51
CA VAL A 930 5.84 -17.40 -3.95
C VAL A 930 4.95 -17.96 -2.82
N PRO A 931 3.69 -17.52 -2.71
CA PRO A 931 2.78 -18.01 -1.68
C PRO A 931 2.47 -19.49 -1.90
N SER A 932 2.02 -20.17 -0.85
CA SER A 932 1.68 -21.60 -0.85
C SER A 932 0.77 -21.99 -2.02
N SER A 933 -0.25 -21.19 -2.33
CA SER A 933 -1.15 -21.41 -3.47
C SER A 933 -0.47 -21.31 -4.84
N ALA A 934 0.64 -20.59 -4.99
CA ALA A 934 1.38 -20.50 -6.26
C ALA A 934 2.59 -21.44 -6.33
N ARG A 935 2.91 -22.16 -5.25
CA ARG A 935 4.16 -22.92 -5.12
C ARG A 935 4.28 -24.05 -6.14
N GLU A 936 3.21 -24.84 -6.32
CA GLU A 936 3.21 -25.96 -7.28
C GLU A 936 3.25 -25.46 -8.72
N PHE A 937 2.45 -24.44 -9.05
CA PHE A 937 2.47 -23.77 -10.36
C PHE A 937 3.87 -23.24 -10.71
N TYR A 938 4.52 -22.57 -9.74
CA TYR A 938 5.87 -22.07 -9.89
C TYR A 938 6.91 -23.20 -10.06
N ALA A 939 6.79 -24.29 -9.30
CA ALA A 939 7.67 -25.45 -9.45
C ALA A 939 7.60 -26.07 -10.85
N GLN A 940 6.38 -26.22 -11.40
CA GLN A 940 6.18 -26.73 -12.76
C GLN A 940 6.82 -25.83 -13.83
N LEU A 941 6.80 -24.50 -13.65
CA LEU A 941 7.50 -23.57 -14.54
C LEU A 941 9.03 -23.75 -14.49
N GLN A 942 9.60 -24.15 -13.35
CA GLN A 942 11.04 -24.35 -13.21
C GLN A 942 11.53 -25.64 -13.88
N GLU A 943 10.71 -26.70 -13.89
CA GLU A 943 11.14 -28.06 -14.28
C GLU A 943 11.51 -28.26 -15.75
N GLY A 944 11.06 -27.43 -16.70
CA GLY A 944 11.63 -27.40 -18.06
C GLY A 944 10.67 -27.54 -19.24
N ASP A 945 9.49 -28.12 -19.05
CA ASP A 945 8.76 -28.77 -20.15
C ASP A 945 7.55 -27.99 -20.72
N VAL A 946 7.32 -26.75 -20.25
CA VAL A 946 6.19 -25.93 -20.68
C VAL A 946 6.65 -24.80 -21.62
N ASP A 947 6.06 -24.74 -22.82
CA ASP A 947 6.23 -23.63 -23.78
C ASP A 947 5.04 -22.67 -23.68
N LEU A 948 5.32 -21.42 -23.30
CA LEU A 948 4.34 -20.34 -23.15
C LEU A 948 4.46 -19.30 -24.26
N THR A 949 5.13 -19.61 -25.36
CA THR A 949 5.25 -18.71 -26.52
C THR A 949 3.88 -18.24 -26.99
N GLY A 950 3.65 -16.92 -26.96
CA GLY A 950 2.39 -16.29 -27.36
C GLY A 950 1.43 -15.98 -26.22
N VAL A 951 1.69 -16.47 -24.99
CA VAL A 951 0.95 -16.06 -23.79
C VAL A 951 1.32 -14.62 -23.44
N ARG A 952 0.32 -13.77 -23.22
CA ARG A 952 0.51 -12.36 -22.81
C ARG A 952 -0.07 -12.14 -21.42
N PHE A 953 0.69 -11.48 -20.56
CA PHE A 953 0.28 -11.27 -19.17
C PHE A 953 0.72 -9.92 -18.60
N ALA A 954 0.10 -9.46 -17.52
CA ALA A 954 0.56 -8.36 -16.69
C ALA A 954 0.56 -8.78 -15.22
N VAL A 955 1.42 -8.19 -14.38
CA VAL A 955 1.56 -8.60 -12.97
C VAL A 955 1.32 -7.44 -12.03
N PHE A 956 0.50 -7.70 -11.01
CA PHE A 956 0.31 -6.88 -9.82
C PHE A 956 0.86 -7.62 -8.61
N GLY A 957 2.04 -7.20 -8.17
CA GLY A 957 2.72 -7.74 -7.01
C GLY A 957 2.27 -7.10 -5.71
N MET A 958 1.94 -7.92 -4.72
CA MET A 958 1.60 -7.46 -3.37
C MET A 958 2.72 -7.84 -2.40
N GLY A 959 3.20 -6.88 -1.62
CA GLY A 959 4.23 -7.09 -0.62
C GLY A 959 4.15 -6.03 0.47
N ASP A 960 5.05 -6.12 1.45
CA ASP A 960 5.16 -5.13 2.52
C ASP A 960 6.56 -4.51 2.45
N ALA A 961 6.64 -3.19 2.22
CA ALA A 961 7.90 -2.49 2.02
C ALA A 961 8.76 -2.41 3.28
N SER A 962 8.20 -2.73 4.46
CA SER A 962 8.99 -2.90 5.69
C SER A 962 9.96 -4.08 5.58
N TYR A 963 9.68 -5.04 4.70
CA TYR A 963 10.57 -6.15 4.34
C TYR A 963 11.46 -5.77 3.15
N THR A 964 12.45 -4.92 3.42
CA THR A 964 13.29 -4.29 2.38
C THR A 964 14.02 -5.28 1.45
N LYS A 965 14.24 -6.53 1.89
CA LYS A 965 14.87 -7.60 1.10
C LYS A 965 13.91 -8.35 0.17
N THR A 966 12.63 -8.39 0.51
CA THR A 966 11.68 -9.36 -0.05
C THR A 966 10.41 -8.69 -0.55
N TYR A 967 10.34 -7.36 -0.50
CA TYR A 967 9.20 -6.58 -0.95
C TYR A 967 8.80 -6.93 -2.39
N SER A 968 7.61 -7.55 -2.54
CA SER A 968 7.03 -8.00 -3.81
C SER A 968 7.86 -9.08 -4.55
N ARG A 969 8.83 -9.73 -3.89
CA ARG A 969 9.73 -10.69 -4.54
C ARG A 969 9.01 -11.94 -5.08
N GLY A 970 7.95 -12.42 -4.41
CA GLY A 970 7.22 -13.62 -4.85
C GLY A 970 6.60 -13.44 -6.25
N SER A 971 5.97 -12.29 -6.47
CA SER A 971 5.43 -11.90 -7.78
C SER A 971 6.52 -11.67 -8.85
N GLU A 972 7.72 -11.23 -8.46
CA GLU A 972 8.87 -11.13 -9.38
C GLU A 972 9.36 -12.50 -9.82
N LEU A 973 9.54 -13.44 -8.88
CA LEU A 973 9.95 -14.81 -9.18
C LEU A 973 8.98 -15.47 -10.16
N LEU A 974 7.68 -15.31 -9.92
CA LEU A 974 6.64 -15.83 -10.82
C LEU A 974 6.73 -15.19 -12.21
N THR A 975 7.01 -13.88 -12.29
CA THR A 975 7.21 -13.17 -13.55
C THR A 975 8.42 -13.69 -14.32
N GLU A 976 9.57 -13.81 -13.64
CA GLU A 976 10.82 -14.33 -14.20
C GLU A 976 10.62 -15.75 -14.77
N ALA A 977 9.89 -16.61 -14.05
CA ALA A 977 9.61 -17.97 -14.47
C ALA A 977 8.68 -18.04 -15.71
N LEU A 978 7.67 -17.18 -15.80
CA LEU A 978 6.79 -17.09 -16.98
C LEU A 978 7.55 -16.59 -18.22
N GLU A 979 8.34 -15.51 -18.07
CA GLU A 979 9.16 -14.95 -19.15
C GLU A 979 10.22 -15.95 -19.64
N ALA A 980 10.84 -16.72 -18.73
CA ALA A 980 11.78 -17.79 -19.06
C ALA A 980 11.16 -18.96 -19.84
N ARG A 981 9.83 -19.04 -19.94
CA ARG A 981 9.09 -20.02 -20.76
C ARG A 981 8.49 -19.43 -22.03
N GLY A 982 8.79 -18.17 -22.35
CA GLY A 982 8.37 -17.53 -23.61
C GLY A 982 7.08 -16.70 -23.51
N ALA A 983 6.50 -16.53 -22.32
CA ALA A 983 5.40 -15.61 -22.12
C ALA A 983 5.88 -14.15 -22.17
N THR A 984 5.06 -13.24 -22.69
CA THR A 984 5.39 -11.82 -22.84
C THR A 984 4.63 -10.99 -21.80
N ARG A 985 5.36 -10.27 -20.95
CA ARG A 985 4.75 -9.30 -20.03
C ARG A 985 4.40 -8.01 -20.77
N VAL A 986 3.19 -7.53 -20.56
CA VAL A 986 2.61 -6.33 -21.19
C VAL A 986 2.18 -5.36 -20.10
N GLY A 987 2.44 -4.08 -20.31
CA GLY A 987 2.11 -3.04 -19.35
C GLY A 987 3.10 -2.93 -18.17
N GLU A 988 2.88 -1.93 -17.33
CA GLU A 988 3.70 -1.68 -16.15
C GLU A 988 3.51 -2.80 -15.12
N TYR A 989 4.58 -3.12 -14.40
CA TYR A 989 4.48 -4.03 -13.26
C TYR A 989 3.85 -3.28 -12.09
N GLY A 990 2.67 -3.69 -11.64
CA GLY A 990 1.99 -3.09 -10.49
C GLY A 990 2.64 -3.54 -9.19
N ARG A 991 2.84 -2.62 -8.24
CA ARG A 991 3.29 -2.93 -6.88
C ARG A 991 2.38 -2.31 -5.85
N HIS A 992 1.99 -3.11 -4.88
CA HIS A 992 1.30 -2.67 -3.68
C HIS A 992 2.16 -2.88 -2.44
N ASP A 993 2.28 -1.81 -1.64
CA ASP A 993 2.87 -1.82 -0.31
C ASP A 993 1.77 -1.94 0.75
N ALA A 994 1.73 -3.10 1.41
CA ALA A 994 0.81 -3.39 2.50
C ALA A 994 1.03 -2.53 3.75
N SER A 995 2.20 -1.92 3.92
CA SER A 995 2.46 -0.93 4.98
C SER A 995 2.01 0.48 4.61
N GLY A 996 1.63 0.70 3.34
CA GLY A 996 1.14 1.96 2.81
C GLY A 996 -0.31 2.28 3.20
N THR A 997 -0.75 3.49 2.88
CA THR A 997 -2.09 4.00 3.20
C THR A 997 -3.13 3.75 2.09
N VAL A 998 -2.69 3.23 0.93
CA VAL A 998 -3.55 2.96 -0.23
C VAL A 998 -4.06 1.52 -0.16
N PRO A 999 -5.38 1.29 -0.20
CA PRO A 999 -5.94 -0.05 -0.26
C PRO A 999 -5.46 -0.82 -1.50
N ALA A 1000 -5.18 -2.11 -1.33
CA ALA A 1000 -4.60 -2.96 -2.38
C ALA A 1000 -5.46 -3.04 -3.64
N GLY A 1001 -6.78 -3.21 -3.48
CA GLY A 1001 -7.68 -3.30 -4.64
C GLY A 1001 -7.89 -1.95 -5.34
N GLU A 1002 -7.83 -0.83 -4.62
CA GLU A 1002 -7.82 0.50 -5.27
C GLU A 1002 -6.59 0.64 -6.18
N ALA A 1003 -5.41 0.28 -5.66
CA ALA A 1003 -4.17 0.30 -6.43
C ALA A 1003 -4.19 -0.70 -7.62
N ALA A 1004 -4.79 -1.88 -7.44
CA ALA A 1004 -4.88 -2.89 -8.49
C ALA A 1004 -5.86 -2.51 -9.61
N CYS A 1005 -7.03 -1.98 -9.26
CA CYS A 1005 -8.00 -1.50 -10.24
C CYS A 1005 -7.42 -0.37 -11.09
N GLU A 1006 -6.71 0.56 -10.47
CA GLU A 1006 -6.03 1.63 -11.18
C GLU A 1006 -4.90 1.12 -12.08
N TRP A 1007 -4.07 0.22 -11.57
CA TRP A 1007 -3.02 -0.43 -12.37
C TRP A 1007 -3.61 -1.14 -13.59
N ALA A 1008 -4.64 -1.94 -13.37
CA ALA A 1008 -5.30 -2.68 -14.44
C ALA A 1008 -5.99 -1.75 -15.44
N GLU A 1009 -6.54 -0.62 -15.00
CA GLU A 1009 -7.07 0.40 -15.90
C GLU A 1009 -6.00 0.88 -16.90
N GLY A 1010 -4.79 1.15 -16.42
CA GLY A 1010 -3.64 1.53 -17.26
C GLY A 1010 -3.22 0.41 -18.21
N VAL A 1011 -3.13 -0.83 -17.71
CA VAL A 1011 -2.76 -2.00 -18.53
C VAL A 1011 -3.79 -2.28 -19.62
N LEU A 1012 -5.08 -2.34 -19.27
CA LEU A 1012 -6.16 -2.72 -20.17
C LEU A 1012 -6.46 -1.64 -21.21
N SER A 1013 -6.31 -0.36 -20.86
CA SER A 1013 -6.46 0.75 -21.82
C SER A 1013 -5.41 0.71 -22.93
N ASN A 1014 -4.21 0.16 -22.67
CA ASN A 1014 -3.17 0.00 -23.68
C ASN A 1014 -3.44 -1.18 -24.64
N LEU A 1015 -4.19 -2.20 -24.21
CA LEU A 1015 -4.54 -3.35 -25.05
C LEU A 1015 -5.55 -2.97 -26.15
N THR A 1016 -6.46 -2.04 -25.86
CA THR A 1016 -7.45 -1.53 -26.84
C THR A 1016 -6.82 -0.77 -28.00
N THR A 1017 -5.68 -0.14 -27.79
CA THR A 1017 -5.00 0.64 -28.84
C THR A 1017 -4.24 -0.24 -29.85
N GLU A 1018 -3.93 -1.50 -29.53
CA GLU A 1018 -3.23 -2.41 -30.43
C GLU A 1018 -4.14 -3.12 -31.45
N HIS A 1019 -5.47 -3.12 -31.25
CA HIS A 1019 -6.43 -3.89 -32.06
C HIS A 1019 -7.26 -3.08 -33.07
N SER A 1020 -6.95 -1.79 -33.29
CA SER A 1020 -7.56 -1.06 -34.41
C SER A 1020 -7.01 -1.58 -35.74
N PRO A 1021 -7.85 -2.13 -36.65
CA PRO A 1021 -7.37 -2.62 -37.93
C PRO A 1021 -6.83 -1.47 -38.78
N ALA A 1022 -5.71 -1.74 -39.46
CA ALA A 1022 -4.95 -0.84 -40.31
C ALA A 1022 -5.73 -0.18 -41.46
#